data_AF-A0A2S7WZ52-F1
#
_entry.id   AF-A0A2S7WZ52-F1
#
_cell.length_a   1.000
_cell.length_b   1.000
_cell.length_c   1.000
_cell.angle_alpha   90.00
_cell.angle_beta   90.00
_cell.angle_gamma   90.00
#
_symmetry.space_group_name_H-M   'P 1'
#
loop_
_entity.id
_entity.type
_entity.pdbx_description
1 polymer ?
#
loop_
_entity_poly.entity_id
_entity_poly.type
_entity_poly.pdbx_seq_one_letter_code
_entity_poly.pdbx_strand_id
1 'polypeptide(L)'
;MFNKSIDSFLKDNFDVFYSQGKQKAKDEYKVKVTSKIIGLNHFETLKFYIGERNRIKELISSDPHPYYLENYSDEDLVLTQYASRHFLLGIEEGPELINSIYLGFYSAKVYGFINNTRKKISKYTFNQFLGGEICKYYIELEDDVQYKKPFYIESLDYSDILEWQSNSFINIVVYDATLAIKKYQKYLKNTKNPLNLIKQELIIIEEELLPNIIDGEKLKLILSKLFLFKDFNFIDYDNYLLSTNYAIFNRDGLDFRKITPLSVGSVLDKVMRNSQTIVSNEVTVFYLIEKLSFWLKSIINGRHFEEPYSFPLWSEELNELLNKGILVGAEIGKELTVYADCAENTKDEIKLFLVQQLECYRSEFSYFESEELFSLFAYSEETNLACAFKVECFLNNDSQKFKDSLLELVKIKLSLDVVSEFYLKFLNSTTLEISSKYPSINPTFLFYEMFLDKELYNKIEGLYNDMMHHSVFFSIPLPILRETQKENYSRLFAYGMSKLKEVLEGAELKNKIMYLQSRLKNIRERELRAVHMVDEVFNSAGPLRYINIFKDFLLIQSDFIKETATISLEMVLPNQTKNLVTKEPISNNKQRVKKIKHESFTYVGKPSERSKLTDLRNALISKNLIEKNTKLKDFNKVFSGDFIEEPIVWKGNISELTYLIKQLHNKLRYVVYLKQEHWVVAVKCFIQQNGERYERARLRGQKKIASTKNIDLALNTLK
;
A
#
# COMPACT_ATOMS: atom_id res chain seq x y z
N MET A 1 13.41 46.53 0.21
CA MET A 1 13.56 45.07 0.42
C MET A 1 13.35 44.79 1.89
N PHE A 2 12.54 43.80 2.26
CA PHE A 2 12.37 43.39 3.66
C PHE A 2 13.60 42.56 4.08
N ASN A 3 14.35 43.01 5.09
CA ASN A 3 15.57 42.31 5.54
C ASN A 3 15.28 41.08 6.43
N LYS A 4 14.04 40.88 6.85
CA LYS A 4 13.58 39.80 7.74
C LYS A 4 12.99 38.63 6.95
N SER A 5 13.33 37.38 7.30
CA SER A 5 12.74 36.17 6.71
C SER A 5 11.29 36.01 7.17
N ILE A 6 10.46 35.30 6.40
CA ILE A 6 9.08 35.01 6.80
C ILE A 6 9.02 34.25 8.13
N ASP A 7 9.99 33.39 8.39
CA ASP A 7 10.13 32.63 9.64
C ASP A 7 10.35 33.61 10.82
N SER A 8 11.24 34.60 10.66
CA SER A 8 11.50 35.62 11.70
C SER A 8 10.33 36.56 11.95
N PHE A 9 9.42 36.73 10.98
CA PHE A 9 8.21 37.54 11.16
C PHE A 9 7.18 36.88 12.08
N LEU A 10 7.18 35.55 12.14
CA LEU A 10 6.19 34.79 12.90
C LEU A 10 6.74 34.16 14.17
N LYS A 11 8.05 34.29 14.43
CA LYS A 11 8.73 33.64 15.56
C LYS A 11 8.04 33.88 16.90
N ASP A 12 7.75 35.14 17.23
CA ASP A 12 7.16 35.49 18.54
C ASP A 12 5.77 34.84 18.73
N ASN A 13 4.91 34.88 17.71
CA ASN A 13 3.58 34.25 17.77
C ASN A 13 3.69 32.72 17.80
N PHE A 14 4.60 32.17 16.97
CA PHE A 14 4.87 30.74 16.92
C PHE A 14 5.35 30.22 18.28
N ASP A 15 6.27 30.92 18.96
CA ASP A 15 6.81 30.50 20.26
C ASP A 15 5.72 30.43 21.33
N VAL A 16 4.73 31.32 21.27
CA VAL A 16 3.54 31.27 22.12
C VAL A 16 2.71 30.01 21.84
N PHE A 17 2.36 29.76 20.58
CA PHE A 17 1.56 28.58 20.19
C PHE A 17 2.28 27.25 20.51
N TYR A 18 3.57 27.17 20.18
CA TYR A 18 4.40 26.00 20.45
C TYR A 18 4.49 25.72 21.97
N SER A 19 4.72 26.75 22.77
CA SER A 19 4.78 26.63 24.23
C SER A 19 3.43 26.20 24.83
N GLN A 20 2.32 26.71 24.31
CA GLN A 20 0.97 26.30 24.71
C GLN A 20 0.70 24.82 24.41
N GLY A 21 1.03 24.35 23.20
CA GLY A 21 0.88 22.93 22.83
C GLY A 21 1.70 22.01 23.73
N LYS A 22 2.97 22.38 23.99
CA LYS A 22 3.88 21.64 24.88
C LYS A 22 3.37 21.59 26.32
N GLN A 23 2.88 22.71 26.85
CA GLN A 23 2.33 22.79 28.20
C GLN A 23 1.03 21.98 28.33
N LYS A 24 0.12 22.07 27.34
CA LYS A 24 -1.08 21.24 27.27
C LYS A 24 -0.75 19.74 27.30
N ALA A 25 0.26 19.31 26.53
CA ALA A 25 0.70 17.91 26.54
C ALA A 25 1.22 17.47 27.91
N LYS A 26 1.92 18.35 28.63
CA LYS A 26 2.40 18.08 29.99
C LYS A 26 1.25 17.92 30.99
N ASP A 27 0.31 18.84 30.97
CA ASP A 27 -0.79 18.88 31.93
C ASP A 27 -1.78 17.74 31.69
N GLU A 28 -2.18 17.52 30.44
CA GLU A 28 -3.07 16.41 30.09
C GLU A 28 -2.44 15.05 30.35
N TYR A 29 -1.14 14.87 30.09
CA TYR A 29 -0.47 13.59 30.38
C TYR A 29 -0.51 13.29 31.89
N LYS A 30 -0.31 14.30 32.73
CA LYS A 30 -0.41 14.14 34.20
C LYS A 30 -1.82 13.69 34.62
N VAL A 31 -2.85 14.33 34.06
CA VAL A 31 -4.25 14.04 34.41
C VAL A 31 -4.72 12.72 33.82
N LYS A 32 -4.47 12.46 32.55
CA LYS A 32 -5.03 11.31 31.80
C LYS A 32 -4.23 10.02 31.97
N VAL A 33 -2.93 10.11 32.21
CA VAL A 33 -2.03 8.95 32.32
C VAL A 33 -1.51 8.80 33.74
N THR A 34 -0.73 9.76 34.24
CA THR A 34 0.00 9.60 35.52
C THR A 34 -0.94 9.32 36.70
N SER A 35 -2.10 9.96 36.75
CA SER A 35 -3.08 9.71 37.84
C SER A 35 -3.73 8.32 37.78
N LYS A 36 -3.88 7.74 36.57
CA LYS A 36 -4.61 6.50 36.34
C LYS A 36 -3.78 5.24 36.53
N ILE A 37 -2.46 5.36 36.48
CA ILE A 37 -1.54 4.24 36.63
C ILE A 37 -1.09 4.01 38.08
N ILE A 38 -1.53 4.86 39.02
CA ILE A 38 -1.17 4.72 40.43
C ILE A 38 -1.72 3.40 40.97
N GLY A 39 -0.84 2.56 41.53
CA GLY A 39 -1.20 1.26 42.10
C GLY A 39 -1.29 0.12 41.08
N LEU A 40 -1.12 0.38 39.78
CA LEU A 40 -1.06 -0.68 38.77
C LEU A 40 0.28 -1.41 38.84
N ASN A 41 0.26 -2.74 38.63
CA ASN A 41 1.47 -3.51 38.45
C ASN A 41 2.10 -3.24 37.07
N HIS A 42 3.28 -3.81 36.81
CA HIS A 42 4.00 -3.61 35.55
C HIS A 42 3.17 -3.96 34.30
N PHE A 43 2.49 -5.10 34.30
CA PHE A 43 1.67 -5.57 33.17
C PHE A 43 0.46 -4.67 32.95
N GLU A 44 -0.31 -4.36 34.01
CA GLU A 44 -1.49 -3.49 33.91
C GLU A 44 -1.12 -2.08 33.46
N THR A 45 0.03 -1.57 33.91
CA THR A 45 0.54 -0.27 33.46
C THR A 45 0.84 -0.32 31.96
N LEU A 46 1.56 -1.33 31.48
CA LEU A 46 1.86 -1.46 30.04
C LEU A 46 0.57 -1.58 29.21
N LYS A 47 -0.39 -2.41 29.66
CA LYS A 47 -1.69 -2.58 29.01
C LYS A 47 -2.45 -1.25 28.92
N PHE A 48 -2.45 -0.46 29.99
CA PHE A 48 -3.01 0.90 30.00
C PHE A 48 -2.34 1.80 28.95
N TYR A 49 -1.00 1.81 28.90
CA TYR A 49 -0.26 2.64 27.94
C TYR A 49 -0.49 2.20 26.48
N ILE A 50 -0.64 0.90 26.20
CA ILE A 50 -1.00 0.40 24.87
C ILE A 50 -2.39 0.88 24.47
N GLY A 51 -3.37 0.82 25.39
CA GLY A 51 -4.71 1.37 25.16
C GLY A 51 -4.68 2.88 24.90
N GLU A 52 -3.90 3.62 25.69
CA GLU A 52 -3.73 5.06 25.51
C GLU A 52 -3.05 5.42 24.19
N ARG A 53 -2.07 4.62 23.75
CA ARG A 53 -1.45 4.75 22.43
C ARG A 53 -2.48 4.59 21.33
N ASN A 54 -3.36 3.57 21.41
CA ASN A 54 -4.39 3.34 20.40
C ASN A 54 -5.38 4.52 20.33
N ARG A 55 -5.80 5.05 21.49
CA ARG A 55 -6.62 6.26 21.57
C ARG A 55 -5.94 7.47 20.92
N ILE A 56 -4.64 7.66 21.15
CA ILE A 56 -3.88 8.77 20.54
C ILE A 56 -3.68 8.55 19.03
N LYS A 57 -3.47 7.32 18.55
CA LYS A 57 -3.35 7.01 17.12
C LYS A 57 -4.59 7.43 16.32
N GLU A 58 -5.79 7.27 16.88
CA GLU A 58 -7.04 7.73 16.25
C GLU A 58 -7.07 9.25 16.10
N LEU A 59 -6.66 9.98 17.15
CA LEU A 59 -6.57 11.45 17.11
C LEU A 59 -5.53 11.93 16.09
N ILE A 60 -4.35 11.32 16.07
CA ILE A 60 -3.28 11.63 15.09
C ILE A 60 -3.79 11.43 13.67
N SER A 61 -4.50 10.33 13.40
CA SER A 61 -5.01 10.02 12.06
C SER A 61 -6.00 11.09 11.55
N SER A 62 -6.76 11.69 12.47
CA SER A 62 -7.71 12.77 12.18
C SER A 62 -7.08 14.16 12.03
N ASP A 63 -5.82 14.35 12.47
CA ASP A 63 -5.17 15.66 12.47
C ASP A 63 -4.96 16.21 11.03
N PRO A 64 -5.31 17.48 10.75
CA PRO A 64 -5.17 18.03 9.40
C PRO A 64 -3.72 18.42 9.04
N HIS A 65 -2.82 18.48 10.02
CA HIS A 65 -1.45 18.98 9.87
C HIS A 65 -0.41 17.98 10.40
N PRO A 66 -0.33 16.77 9.80
CA PRO A 66 0.60 15.73 10.26
C PRO A 66 2.07 16.18 10.22
N TYR A 67 2.43 17.13 9.37
CA TYR A 67 3.79 17.68 9.32
C TYR A 67 4.17 18.52 10.55
N TYR A 68 3.24 19.20 11.23
CA TYR A 68 3.53 19.81 12.52
C TYR A 68 3.66 18.75 13.62
N LEU A 69 2.77 17.76 13.55
CA LEU A 69 2.65 16.70 14.55
C LEU A 69 3.88 15.81 14.60
N GLU A 70 4.34 15.32 13.44
CA GLU A 70 5.47 14.39 13.36
C GLU A 70 6.81 15.10 13.56
N ASN A 71 6.92 16.38 13.17
CA ASN A 71 8.13 17.18 13.36
C ASN A 71 8.14 17.99 14.67
N TYR A 72 7.22 17.71 15.60
CA TYR A 72 7.00 18.50 16.82
C TYR A 72 8.28 18.82 17.64
N SER A 73 9.30 17.97 17.57
CA SER A 73 10.56 18.13 18.29
C SER A 73 11.56 19.08 17.62
N ASP A 74 11.39 19.38 16.34
CA ASP A 74 12.24 20.30 15.58
C ASP A 74 11.54 21.65 15.41
N GLU A 75 11.80 22.55 16.36
CA GLU A 75 11.14 23.85 16.46
C GLU A 75 11.34 24.72 15.21
N ASP A 76 12.55 24.73 14.65
CA ASP A 76 12.88 25.53 13.46
C ASP A 76 12.19 24.97 12.21
N LEU A 77 12.10 23.64 12.10
CA LEU A 77 11.40 22.98 11.00
C LEU A 77 9.90 23.25 11.04
N VAL A 78 9.26 23.13 12.20
CA VAL A 78 7.83 23.43 12.36
C VAL A 78 7.56 24.92 12.10
N LEU A 79 8.42 25.82 12.59
CA LEU A 79 8.32 27.25 12.29
C LEU A 79 8.38 27.50 10.78
N THR A 80 9.32 26.86 10.08
CA THR A 80 9.47 27.00 8.63
C THR A 80 8.19 26.56 7.90
N GLN A 81 7.60 25.44 8.31
CA GLN A 81 6.35 24.91 7.74
C GLN A 81 5.17 25.85 8.04
N TYR A 82 5.06 26.33 9.28
CA TYR A 82 4.04 27.29 9.71
C TYR A 82 4.13 28.58 8.92
N ALA A 83 5.34 29.15 8.78
CA ALA A 83 5.55 30.38 8.06
C ALA A 83 5.27 30.25 6.56
N SER A 84 5.71 29.16 5.92
CA SER A 84 5.36 28.88 4.52
C SER A 84 3.85 28.92 4.30
N ARG A 85 3.09 28.23 5.16
CA ARG A 85 1.63 28.13 5.01
C ARG A 85 0.92 29.43 5.35
N HIS A 86 1.27 30.07 6.46
CA HIS A 86 0.66 31.33 6.89
C HIS A 86 0.76 32.41 5.80
N PHE A 87 1.96 32.63 5.25
CA PHE A 87 2.14 33.63 4.20
C PHE A 87 1.44 33.23 2.89
N LEU A 88 1.56 31.98 2.47
CA LEU A 88 1.02 31.55 1.18
C LEU A 88 -0.50 31.43 1.16
N LEU A 89 -1.12 30.99 2.26
CA LEU A 89 -2.57 30.83 2.37
C LEU A 89 -3.27 32.07 2.93
N GLY A 90 -2.56 32.91 3.70
CA GLY A 90 -3.15 34.04 4.41
C GLY A 90 -4.07 33.61 5.57
N ILE A 91 -3.86 32.41 6.12
CA ILE A 91 -4.68 31.83 7.20
C ILE A 91 -3.82 31.74 8.47
N GLU A 92 -4.41 32.06 9.62
CA GLU A 92 -3.81 31.81 10.94
C GLU A 92 -4.16 30.40 11.41
N GLU A 93 -3.17 29.51 11.48
CA GLU A 93 -3.34 28.10 11.88
C GLU A 93 -2.89 27.87 13.35
N GLY A 94 -3.04 28.88 14.21
CA GLY A 94 -2.57 28.86 15.61
C GLY A 94 -3.21 27.73 16.44
N PRO A 95 -4.54 27.61 16.50
CA PRO A 95 -5.23 26.54 17.21
C PRO A 95 -4.84 25.13 16.72
N GLU A 96 -4.72 24.96 15.41
CA GLU A 96 -4.31 23.70 14.78
C GLU A 96 -2.87 23.36 15.13
N LEU A 97 -1.95 24.33 15.05
CA LEU A 97 -0.56 24.15 15.45
C LEU A 97 -0.43 23.74 16.93
N ILE A 98 -1.16 24.41 17.84
CA ILE A 98 -1.20 24.04 19.26
C ILE A 98 -1.63 22.58 19.41
N ASN A 99 -2.66 22.14 18.67
CA ASN A 99 -3.16 20.77 18.75
C ASN A 99 -2.15 19.75 18.23
N SER A 100 -1.53 19.99 17.07
CA SER A 100 -0.54 19.09 16.48
C SER A 100 0.70 18.95 17.38
N ILE A 101 1.20 20.06 17.94
CA ILE A 101 2.31 20.06 18.91
C ILE A 101 1.93 19.31 20.20
N TYR A 102 0.70 19.53 20.70
CA TYR A 102 0.17 18.79 21.83
C TYR A 102 0.20 17.28 21.57
N LEU A 103 -0.35 16.83 20.43
CA LEU A 103 -0.42 15.42 20.06
C LEU A 103 0.98 14.82 19.89
N GLY A 104 1.91 15.51 19.23
CA GLY A 104 3.29 15.06 19.04
C GLY A 104 4.01 14.80 20.37
N PHE A 105 4.04 15.79 21.27
CA PHE A 105 4.68 15.64 22.58
C PHE A 105 3.98 14.60 23.47
N TYR A 106 2.65 14.53 23.44
CA TYR A 106 1.90 13.56 24.23
C TYR A 106 2.18 12.13 23.75
N SER A 107 2.08 11.91 22.43
CA SER A 107 2.37 10.65 21.76
C SER A 107 3.78 10.17 22.10
N ALA A 108 4.78 11.05 21.98
CA ALA A 108 6.17 10.72 22.29
C ALA A 108 6.39 10.24 23.72
N LYS A 109 5.69 10.83 24.70
CA LYS A 109 5.75 10.35 26.10
C LYS A 109 5.12 8.97 26.27
N VAL A 110 4.00 8.70 25.60
CA VAL A 110 3.35 7.39 25.62
C VAL A 110 4.26 6.33 24.98
N TYR A 111 4.77 6.58 23.78
CA TYR A 111 5.70 5.69 23.08
C TYR A 111 7.01 5.47 23.85
N GLY A 112 7.59 6.55 24.40
CA GLY A 112 8.82 6.46 25.19
C GLY A 112 8.65 5.59 26.43
N PHE A 113 7.51 5.69 27.12
CA PHE A 113 7.20 4.79 28.24
C PHE A 113 7.07 3.34 27.79
N ILE A 114 6.30 3.07 26.74
CA ILE A 114 6.11 1.72 26.20
C ILE A 114 7.47 1.10 25.85
N ASN A 115 8.31 1.80 25.07
CA ASN A 115 9.61 1.29 24.64
C ASN A 115 10.56 1.02 25.83
N ASN A 116 10.57 1.89 26.84
CA ASN A 116 11.39 1.68 28.03
C ASN A 116 10.88 0.54 28.91
N THR A 117 9.56 0.35 28.98
CA THR A 117 8.91 -0.71 29.76
C THR A 117 9.11 -2.07 29.09
N ARG A 118 9.00 -2.13 27.75
CA ARG A 118 9.25 -3.34 26.95
C ARG A 118 10.65 -3.93 27.22
N LYS A 119 11.68 -3.09 27.35
CA LYS A 119 13.06 -3.50 27.65
C LYS A 119 13.25 -4.19 29.01
N LYS A 120 12.29 -4.04 29.93
CA LYS A 120 12.37 -4.62 31.30
C LYS A 120 11.64 -5.95 31.43
N ILE A 121 10.96 -6.40 30.37
CA ILE A 121 10.18 -7.63 30.39
C ILE A 121 11.13 -8.80 30.20
N SER A 122 11.10 -9.73 31.16
CA SER A 122 11.81 -11.01 31.04
C SER A 122 11.30 -11.75 29.81
N LYS A 123 12.24 -12.27 29.02
CA LYS A 123 11.93 -13.03 27.81
C LYS A 123 11.29 -14.35 28.19
N TYR A 124 10.16 -14.64 27.56
CA TYR A 124 9.47 -15.91 27.64
C TYR A 124 10.12 -16.88 26.66
N THR A 125 10.53 -18.04 27.16
CA THR A 125 11.28 -19.03 26.40
C THR A 125 10.41 -20.21 25.98
N PHE A 126 10.84 -20.94 24.95
CA PHE A 126 10.17 -22.15 24.50
C PHE A 126 10.09 -23.22 25.60
N ASN A 127 11.11 -23.35 26.45
CA ASN A 127 11.09 -24.27 27.58
C ASN A 127 10.01 -23.92 28.61
N GLN A 128 9.83 -22.63 28.91
CA GLN A 128 8.75 -22.17 29.79
C GLN A 128 7.38 -22.45 29.17
N PHE A 129 7.26 -22.23 27.85
CA PHE A 129 6.05 -22.57 27.10
C PHE A 129 5.72 -24.07 27.18
N LEU A 130 6.68 -24.95 26.88
CA LEU A 130 6.51 -26.40 26.97
C LEU A 130 6.21 -26.86 28.41
N GLY A 131 6.80 -26.22 29.41
CA GLY A 131 6.53 -26.45 30.83
C GLY A 131 5.12 -26.03 31.28
N GLY A 132 4.34 -25.37 30.42
CA GLY A 132 2.99 -24.89 30.73
C GLY A 132 2.95 -23.57 31.49
N GLU A 133 4.06 -22.82 31.55
CA GLU A 133 4.07 -21.48 32.15
C GLU A 133 3.25 -20.51 31.31
N ILE A 134 2.40 -19.70 31.95
CA ILE A 134 1.53 -18.74 31.25
C ILE A 134 2.22 -17.38 31.14
N CYS A 135 2.55 -16.96 29.93
CA CYS A 135 2.99 -15.60 29.65
C CYS A 135 1.79 -14.68 29.37
N LYS A 136 1.42 -13.83 30.34
CA LYS A 136 0.33 -12.86 30.18
C LYS A 136 0.56 -11.87 29.05
N TYR A 137 1.81 -11.48 28.80
CA TYR A 137 2.16 -10.61 27.68
C TYR A 137 1.85 -11.27 26.34
N TYR A 138 2.13 -12.57 26.20
CA TYR A 138 1.84 -13.36 25.00
C TYR A 138 0.35 -13.58 24.76
N ILE A 139 -0.41 -13.86 25.81
CA ILE A 139 -1.83 -14.19 25.68
C ILE A 139 -2.70 -12.95 25.51
N GLU A 140 -2.40 -11.85 26.21
CA GLU A 140 -3.32 -10.72 26.34
C GLU A 140 -2.93 -9.46 25.57
N LEU A 141 -1.67 -9.31 25.15
CA LEU A 141 -1.26 -8.15 24.36
C LEU A 141 -1.26 -8.51 22.88
N GLU A 142 -2.03 -7.77 22.09
CA GLU A 142 -1.90 -7.81 20.65
C GLU A 142 -0.53 -7.26 20.23
N ASP A 143 0.13 -8.00 19.34
CA ASP A 143 1.41 -7.58 18.82
C ASP A 143 1.26 -6.26 18.06
N ASP A 144 2.29 -5.43 18.15
CA ASP A 144 2.38 -4.22 17.35
C ASP A 144 2.43 -4.63 15.88
N VAL A 145 1.36 -4.35 15.13
CA VAL A 145 1.23 -4.67 13.68
C VAL A 145 2.48 -4.26 12.89
N GLN A 146 3.20 -3.24 13.37
CA GLN A 146 4.41 -2.73 12.75
C GLN A 146 5.64 -3.66 12.83
N TYR A 147 5.73 -4.55 13.82
CA TYR A 147 6.93 -5.35 14.06
C TYR A 147 6.78 -6.86 13.82
N LYS A 148 5.55 -7.38 13.63
CA LYS A 148 5.20 -8.80 13.42
C LYS A 148 5.78 -9.83 14.44
N LYS A 149 6.67 -9.42 15.33
CA LYS A 149 7.36 -10.23 16.33
C LYS A 149 7.10 -9.69 17.73
N PRO A 150 6.72 -10.55 18.69
CA PRO A 150 6.47 -10.13 20.07
C PRO A 150 7.75 -9.70 20.77
N PHE A 151 7.74 -8.53 21.43
CA PHE A 151 8.92 -8.00 22.14
C PHE A 151 9.31 -8.83 23.38
N TYR A 152 8.42 -9.69 23.85
CA TYR A 152 8.55 -10.50 25.06
C TYR A 152 9.00 -11.95 24.78
N ILE A 153 9.27 -12.32 23.53
CA ILE A 153 9.83 -13.62 23.12
C ILE A 153 11.04 -13.35 22.21
N GLU A 154 12.11 -14.14 22.31
CA GLU A 154 13.22 -14.06 21.35
C GLU A 154 12.84 -14.73 20.03
N SER A 155 13.52 -14.37 18.93
CA SER A 155 13.12 -14.82 17.58
C SER A 155 13.12 -16.35 17.44
N LEU A 156 14.15 -17.02 17.99
CA LEU A 156 14.26 -18.48 17.94
C LEU A 156 13.16 -19.15 18.78
N ASP A 157 12.98 -18.71 20.03
CA ASP A 157 11.91 -19.21 20.90
C ASP A 157 10.52 -19.00 20.26
N TYR A 158 10.30 -17.87 19.60
CA TYR A 158 9.03 -17.59 18.90
C TYR A 158 8.79 -18.56 17.74
N SER A 159 9.82 -18.82 16.93
CA SER A 159 9.75 -19.83 15.85
C SER A 159 9.50 -21.23 16.39
N ASP A 160 10.18 -21.64 17.46
CA ASP A 160 9.98 -22.95 18.09
C ASP A 160 8.56 -23.10 18.67
N ILE A 161 8.03 -22.05 19.32
CA ILE A 161 6.66 -22.01 19.81
C ILE A 161 5.68 -22.15 18.64
N LEU A 162 5.83 -21.34 17.58
CA LEU A 162 4.95 -21.37 16.42
C LEU A 162 4.98 -22.73 15.71
N GLU A 163 6.16 -23.33 15.59
CA GLU A 163 6.33 -24.67 15.03
C GLU A 163 5.60 -25.71 15.88
N TRP A 164 5.81 -25.72 17.19
CA TRP A 164 5.11 -26.63 18.09
C TRP A 164 3.59 -26.45 18.01
N GLN A 165 3.12 -25.21 17.98
CA GLN A 165 1.69 -24.91 17.91
C GLN A 165 1.08 -25.39 16.61
N SER A 166 1.71 -25.08 15.46
CA SER A 166 1.23 -25.51 14.14
C SER A 166 1.23 -27.03 14.02
N ASN A 167 2.29 -27.71 14.46
CA ASN A 167 2.39 -29.17 14.45
C ASN A 167 1.34 -29.81 15.35
N SER A 168 1.20 -29.33 16.59
CA SER A 168 0.26 -29.90 17.56
C SER A 168 -1.19 -29.76 17.07
N PHE A 169 -1.57 -28.57 16.62
CA PHE A 169 -2.89 -28.31 16.06
C PHE A 169 -3.20 -29.23 14.87
N ILE A 170 -2.32 -29.25 13.87
CA ILE A 170 -2.55 -30.04 12.65
C ILE A 170 -2.56 -31.53 12.95
N ASN A 171 -1.64 -32.03 13.78
CA ASN A 171 -1.59 -33.45 14.13
C ASN A 171 -2.89 -33.92 14.78
N ILE A 172 -3.46 -33.12 15.69
CA ILE A 172 -4.74 -33.43 16.34
C ILE A 172 -5.88 -33.48 15.32
N VAL A 173 -6.02 -32.43 14.50
CA VAL A 173 -7.15 -32.35 13.56
C VAL A 173 -7.03 -33.39 12.44
N VAL A 174 -5.82 -33.63 11.92
CA VAL A 174 -5.55 -34.69 10.91
C VAL A 174 -5.88 -36.07 11.46
N TYR A 175 -5.47 -36.35 12.70
CA TYR A 175 -5.75 -37.61 13.36
C TYR A 175 -7.25 -37.86 13.44
N ASP A 176 -8.00 -36.91 14.01
CA ASP A 176 -9.43 -37.04 14.16
C ASP A 176 -10.18 -37.06 12.84
N ALA A 177 -9.78 -36.24 11.85
CA ALA A 177 -10.42 -36.23 10.55
C ALA A 177 -10.23 -37.56 9.84
N THR A 178 -9.06 -38.19 9.96
CA THR A 178 -8.79 -39.51 9.41
C THR A 178 -9.65 -40.60 10.08
N LEU A 179 -9.80 -40.55 11.41
CA LEU A 179 -10.70 -41.46 12.14
C LEU A 179 -12.17 -41.25 11.76
N ALA A 180 -12.60 -39.98 11.71
CA ALA A 180 -13.95 -39.60 11.34
C ALA A 180 -14.29 -40.12 9.94
N ILE A 181 -13.45 -39.81 8.94
CA ILE A 181 -13.64 -40.25 7.56
C ILE A 181 -13.72 -41.78 7.49
N LYS A 182 -12.81 -42.52 8.13
CA LYS A 182 -12.89 -44.00 8.19
C LYS A 182 -14.21 -44.50 8.79
N LYS A 183 -14.72 -43.85 9.84
CA LYS A 183 -16.02 -44.17 10.45
C LYS A 183 -17.17 -43.94 9.47
N TYR A 184 -17.19 -42.81 8.77
CA TYR A 184 -18.19 -42.54 7.71
C TYR A 184 -18.07 -43.54 6.57
N GLN A 185 -16.88 -43.81 6.05
CA GLN A 185 -16.66 -44.78 4.97
C GLN A 185 -17.24 -46.16 5.32
N LYS A 186 -16.99 -46.65 6.55
CA LYS A 186 -17.56 -47.92 7.03
C LYS A 186 -19.08 -47.89 7.14
N TYR A 187 -19.64 -46.77 7.56
CA TYR A 187 -21.09 -46.62 7.72
C TYR A 187 -21.82 -46.49 6.38
N LEU A 188 -21.28 -45.69 5.46
CA LEU A 188 -21.84 -45.45 4.13
C LEU A 188 -21.90 -46.73 3.30
N LYS A 189 -20.94 -47.65 3.44
CA LYS A 189 -20.95 -48.98 2.81
C LYS A 189 -22.22 -49.79 3.08
N ASN A 190 -22.79 -49.62 4.27
CA ASN A 190 -23.97 -50.37 4.70
C ASN A 190 -25.26 -49.54 4.61
N THR A 191 -25.20 -48.34 4.05
CA THR A 191 -26.32 -47.40 3.99
C THR A 191 -27.02 -47.48 2.63
N LYS A 192 -28.35 -47.66 2.63
CA LYS A 192 -29.15 -47.77 1.39
C LYS A 192 -29.08 -46.52 0.49
N ASN A 193 -28.96 -45.33 1.10
CA ASN A 193 -28.85 -44.06 0.37
C ASN A 193 -27.75 -43.17 0.99
N PRO A 194 -26.47 -43.41 0.64
CA PRO A 194 -25.33 -42.68 1.19
C PRO A 194 -25.41 -41.17 0.95
N LEU A 195 -25.86 -40.76 -0.24
CA LEU A 195 -25.95 -39.34 -0.61
C LEU A 195 -26.99 -38.58 0.23
N ASN A 196 -28.11 -39.21 0.57
CA ASN A 196 -29.11 -38.56 1.42
C ASN A 196 -28.58 -38.33 2.84
N LEU A 197 -27.84 -39.30 3.40
CA LEU A 197 -27.18 -39.13 4.69
C LEU A 197 -26.16 -37.97 4.62
N ILE A 198 -25.31 -37.94 3.60
CA ILE A 198 -24.31 -36.88 3.43
C ILE A 198 -24.98 -35.50 3.36
N LYS A 199 -26.10 -35.38 2.63
CA LYS A 199 -26.86 -34.12 2.57
C LYS A 199 -27.43 -33.72 3.93
N GLN A 200 -27.92 -34.66 4.73
CA GLN A 200 -28.41 -34.38 6.08
C GLN A 200 -27.29 -33.90 7.01
N GLU A 201 -26.12 -34.52 6.94
CA GLU A 201 -24.95 -34.11 7.72
C GLU A 201 -24.49 -32.70 7.31
N LEU A 202 -24.46 -32.40 6.00
CA LEU A 202 -24.13 -31.05 5.51
C LEU A 202 -25.16 -30.00 5.94
N ILE A 203 -26.45 -30.31 5.98
CA ILE A 203 -27.48 -29.39 6.50
C ILE A 203 -27.19 -29.01 7.97
N ILE A 204 -26.81 -29.98 8.80
CA ILE A 204 -26.45 -29.70 10.20
C ILE A 204 -25.24 -28.76 10.27
N ILE A 205 -24.21 -29.01 9.46
CA ILE A 205 -22.96 -28.22 9.45
C ILE A 205 -23.17 -26.81 8.88
N GLU A 206 -23.96 -26.66 7.82
CA GLU A 206 -24.05 -25.42 7.05
C GLU A 206 -25.26 -24.54 7.43
N GLU A 207 -26.37 -25.15 7.85
CA GLU A 207 -27.62 -24.45 8.11
C GLU A 207 -27.96 -24.35 9.61
N GLU A 208 -27.53 -25.32 10.43
CA GLU A 208 -27.79 -25.28 11.87
C GLU A 208 -26.62 -24.70 12.68
N LEU A 209 -25.38 -25.06 12.34
CA LEU A 209 -24.17 -24.56 13.00
C LEU A 209 -23.80 -23.16 12.48
N LEU A 210 -24.66 -22.18 12.79
CA LEU A 210 -24.56 -20.80 12.31
C LEU A 210 -23.50 -19.97 13.06
N PRO A 211 -22.71 -19.12 12.38
CA PRO A 211 -21.61 -18.34 12.97
C PRO A 211 -21.96 -17.42 14.15
N ASN A 212 -23.24 -17.09 14.33
CA ASN A 212 -23.72 -16.16 15.37
C ASN A 212 -24.12 -16.85 16.69
N ILE A 213 -23.96 -18.18 16.80
CA ILE A 213 -24.26 -18.91 18.03
C ILE A 213 -23.19 -18.60 19.09
N ILE A 214 -23.63 -18.08 20.23
CA ILE A 214 -22.77 -17.74 21.38
C ILE A 214 -23.00 -18.65 22.60
N ASP A 215 -23.99 -19.54 22.54
CA ASP A 215 -24.36 -20.44 23.63
C ASP A 215 -23.70 -21.81 23.44
N GLY A 216 -22.82 -22.19 24.38
CA GLY A 216 -22.11 -23.46 24.37
C GLY A 216 -23.02 -24.69 24.45
N GLU A 217 -24.13 -24.63 25.20
CA GLU A 217 -25.06 -25.76 25.30
C GLU A 217 -25.79 -25.98 23.96
N LYS A 218 -26.17 -24.88 23.31
CA LYS A 218 -26.75 -24.93 21.96
C LYS A 218 -25.77 -25.55 20.96
N LEU A 219 -24.48 -25.18 21.03
CA LEU A 219 -23.44 -25.78 20.18
C LEU A 219 -23.33 -27.28 20.43
N LYS A 220 -23.23 -27.73 21.69
CA LYS A 220 -23.19 -29.16 22.03
C LYS A 220 -24.39 -29.93 21.47
N LEU A 221 -25.60 -29.36 21.60
CA LEU A 221 -26.82 -29.97 21.08
C LEU A 221 -26.77 -30.13 19.56
N ILE A 222 -26.32 -29.12 18.82
CA ILE A 222 -26.17 -29.21 17.35
C ILE A 222 -25.10 -30.24 16.98
N LEU A 223 -23.93 -30.18 17.63
CA LEU A 223 -22.83 -31.11 17.39
C LEU A 223 -23.23 -32.57 17.63
N SER A 224 -24.02 -32.84 18.67
CA SER A 224 -24.52 -34.19 19.00
C SER A 224 -25.41 -34.82 17.92
N LYS A 225 -25.96 -34.02 17.00
CA LYS A 225 -26.77 -34.52 15.88
C LYS A 225 -25.94 -35.19 14.79
N LEU A 226 -24.66 -34.83 14.66
CA LEU A 226 -23.78 -35.38 13.61
C LEU A 226 -23.48 -36.86 13.88
N PHE A 227 -23.50 -37.68 12.83
CA PHE A 227 -23.18 -39.11 12.94
C PHE A 227 -21.84 -39.37 13.63
N LEU A 228 -20.85 -38.50 13.38
CA LEU A 228 -19.54 -38.57 14.03
C LEU A 228 -19.65 -38.67 15.56
N PHE A 229 -20.52 -37.86 16.15
CA PHE A 229 -20.62 -37.61 17.59
C PHE A 229 -21.75 -38.36 18.29
N LYS A 230 -22.42 -39.30 17.62
CA LYS A 230 -23.56 -40.06 18.20
C LYS A 230 -23.25 -40.73 19.55
N ASP A 231 -22.01 -41.17 19.72
CA ASP A 231 -21.52 -41.84 20.95
C ASP A 231 -20.49 -40.98 21.71
N PHE A 232 -20.43 -39.67 21.40
CA PHE A 232 -19.46 -38.75 21.99
C PHE A 232 -20.07 -38.02 23.18
N ASN A 233 -19.32 -37.94 24.28
CA ASN A 233 -19.78 -37.27 25.49
C ASN A 233 -19.31 -35.81 25.53
N PHE A 234 -20.23 -34.88 25.26
CA PHE A 234 -19.96 -33.43 25.38
C PHE A 234 -20.11 -32.88 26.81
N ILE A 235 -20.39 -33.72 27.82
CA ILE A 235 -20.51 -33.27 29.22
C ILE A 235 -19.19 -32.64 29.70
N ASP A 236 -18.05 -33.20 29.27
CA ASP A 236 -16.74 -32.74 29.71
C ASP A 236 -16.25 -31.47 28.99
N TYR A 237 -17.02 -30.97 28.02
CA TYR A 237 -16.68 -29.74 27.30
C TYR A 237 -17.12 -28.50 28.09
N ASP A 238 -16.24 -27.51 28.21
CA ASP A 238 -16.57 -26.23 28.81
C ASP A 238 -17.38 -25.35 27.83
N ASN A 239 -18.56 -24.89 28.27
CA ASN A 239 -19.46 -24.10 27.43
C ASN A 239 -18.88 -22.76 26.99
N TYR A 240 -18.10 -22.13 27.87
CA TYR A 240 -17.49 -20.84 27.61
C TYR A 240 -16.31 -20.97 26.64
N LEU A 241 -15.47 -22.00 26.81
CA LEU A 241 -14.38 -22.29 25.88
C LEU A 241 -14.94 -22.69 24.51
N LEU A 242 -15.98 -23.51 24.45
CA LEU A 242 -16.59 -23.94 23.19
C LEU A 242 -17.16 -22.75 22.41
N SER A 243 -17.93 -21.87 23.06
CA SER A 243 -18.50 -20.69 22.39
C SER A 243 -17.43 -19.68 21.99
N THR A 244 -16.42 -19.46 22.82
CA THR A 244 -15.31 -18.55 22.52
C THR A 244 -14.51 -19.03 21.31
N ASN A 245 -14.13 -20.30 21.27
CA ASN A 245 -13.37 -20.85 20.14
C ASN A 245 -14.21 -20.93 18.86
N TYR A 246 -15.53 -21.17 18.97
CA TYR A 246 -16.42 -21.09 17.82
C TYR A 246 -16.49 -19.68 17.22
N ALA A 247 -16.53 -18.64 18.07
CA ALA A 247 -16.49 -17.26 17.60
C ALA A 247 -15.17 -16.91 16.91
N ILE A 248 -14.04 -17.40 17.44
CA ILE A 248 -12.70 -17.23 16.84
C ILE A 248 -12.64 -17.92 15.47
N PHE A 249 -13.07 -19.18 15.39
CA PHE A 249 -13.12 -19.96 14.16
C PHE A 249 -13.83 -19.21 13.01
N ASN A 250 -14.94 -18.52 13.32
CA ASN A 250 -15.73 -17.79 12.33
C ASN A 250 -15.21 -16.37 12.01
N ARG A 251 -14.39 -15.74 12.86
CA ARG A 251 -13.91 -14.36 12.67
C ARG A 251 -12.46 -14.30 12.20
N ASP A 252 -11.58 -14.97 12.93
CA ASP A 252 -10.13 -14.81 12.86
C ASP A 252 -9.44 -16.07 12.30
N GLY A 253 -10.20 -17.14 12.01
CA GLY A 253 -9.69 -18.40 11.50
C GLY A 253 -9.05 -19.24 12.60
N LEU A 254 -7.85 -18.90 13.06
CA LEU A 254 -7.08 -19.63 14.08
C LEU A 254 -6.25 -18.67 14.94
N ASP A 255 -6.44 -18.71 16.27
CA ASP A 255 -5.58 -18.00 17.23
C ASP A 255 -4.53 -18.95 17.83
N PHE A 256 -3.31 -18.90 17.30
CA PHE A 256 -2.20 -19.74 17.78
C PHE A 256 -1.90 -19.56 19.26
N ARG A 257 -2.18 -18.39 19.86
CA ARG A 257 -1.97 -18.16 21.30
C ARG A 257 -2.86 -19.03 22.17
N LYS A 258 -3.93 -19.60 21.61
CA LYS A 258 -4.82 -20.57 22.28
C LYS A 258 -4.30 -22.01 22.18
N ILE A 259 -3.33 -22.29 21.31
CA ILE A 259 -2.68 -23.60 21.19
C ILE A 259 -1.50 -23.61 22.15
N THR A 260 -1.64 -24.29 23.28
CA THR A 260 -0.63 -24.34 24.35
C THR A 260 -0.58 -25.75 24.93
N PRO A 261 0.50 -26.14 25.63
CA PRO A 261 0.53 -27.44 26.32
C PRO A 261 -0.63 -27.62 27.30
N LEU A 262 -1.09 -26.54 27.95
CA LEU A 262 -2.24 -26.58 28.86
C LEU A 262 -3.56 -26.82 28.12
N SER A 263 -3.74 -26.24 26.92
CA SER A 263 -5.01 -26.33 26.21
C SER A 263 -5.13 -27.59 25.35
N VAL A 264 -4.04 -28.08 24.75
CA VAL A 264 -4.09 -29.22 23.81
C VAL A 264 -3.19 -30.40 24.22
N GLY A 265 -2.37 -30.29 25.27
CA GLY A 265 -1.41 -31.34 25.64
C GLY A 265 -2.06 -32.68 25.96
N SER A 266 -3.15 -32.69 26.73
CA SER A 266 -3.90 -33.92 27.04
C SER A 266 -4.52 -34.58 25.80
N VAL A 267 -4.88 -33.78 24.80
CA VAL A 267 -5.41 -34.25 23.52
C VAL A 267 -4.29 -34.84 22.68
N LEU A 268 -3.16 -34.15 22.62
CA LEU A 268 -1.96 -34.60 21.92
C LEU A 268 -1.45 -35.94 22.48
N ASP A 269 -1.46 -36.12 23.80
CA ASP A 269 -1.13 -37.39 24.44
C ASP A 269 -2.02 -38.55 23.97
N LYS A 270 -3.32 -38.30 23.74
CA LYS A 270 -4.25 -39.31 23.21
C LYS A 270 -3.96 -39.65 21.75
N VAL A 271 -3.55 -38.65 20.94
CA VAL A 271 -3.06 -38.87 19.56
C VAL A 271 -1.83 -39.78 19.59
N MET A 272 -0.84 -39.46 20.43
CA MET A 272 0.41 -40.23 20.54
C MET A 272 0.18 -41.68 21.02
N ARG A 273 -0.88 -41.93 21.80
CA ARG A 273 -1.29 -43.28 22.25
C ARG A 273 -2.17 -44.02 21.24
N ASN A 274 -2.42 -43.47 20.05
CA ASN A 274 -3.27 -44.05 19.02
C ASN A 274 -4.70 -44.40 19.49
N SER A 275 -5.34 -43.47 20.22
CA SER A 275 -6.74 -43.60 20.66
C SER A 275 -7.71 -43.88 19.52
N GLN A 276 -8.52 -44.94 19.62
CA GLN A 276 -9.48 -45.30 18.55
C GLN A 276 -10.74 -44.42 18.50
N THR A 277 -10.81 -43.38 19.33
CA THR A 277 -11.93 -42.43 19.42
C THR A 277 -11.48 -41.04 19.06
N ILE A 278 -12.42 -40.18 18.67
CA ILE A 278 -12.19 -38.75 18.47
C ILE A 278 -11.61 -38.15 19.77
N VAL A 279 -10.54 -37.37 19.65
CA VAL A 279 -9.79 -36.82 20.78
C VAL A 279 -9.92 -35.30 20.93
N SER A 280 -10.42 -34.61 19.90
CA SER A 280 -10.59 -33.16 19.86
C SER A 280 -11.23 -32.60 21.13
N ASN A 281 -10.95 -31.32 21.37
CA ASN A 281 -11.55 -30.53 22.43
C ASN A 281 -12.22 -29.27 21.86
N GLU A 282 -12.58 -28.32 22.71
CA GLU A 282 -13.22 -27.05 22.35
C GLU A 282 -12.41 -26.22 21.34
N VAL A 283 -11.09 -26.40 21.33
CA VAL A 283 -10.16 -25.65 20.48
C VAL A 283 -10.09 -26.27 19.08
N THR A 284 -10.14 -27.59 18.94
CA THR A 284 -9.89 -28.28 17.65
C THR A 284 -11.15 -28.82 16.96
N VAL A 285 -12.26 -28.99 17.67
CA VAL A 285 -13.46 -29.68 17.16
C VAL A 285 -14.06 -29.03 15.91
N PHE A 286 -14.03 -27.70 15.79
CA PHE A 286 -14.61 -27.01 14.64
C PHE A 286 -13.79 -27.19 13.36
N TYR A 287 -12.46 -27.27 13.48
CA TYR A 287 -11.59 -27.58 12.35
C TYR A 287 -11.73 -29.04 11.90
N LEU A 288 -11.96 -29.97 12.83
CA LEU A 288 -12.34 -31.34 12.50
C LEU A 288 -13.62 -31.37 11.65
N ILE A 289 -14.66 -30.63 12.07
CA ILE A 289 -15.94 -30.54 11.35
C ILE A 289 -15.73 -29.90 9.97
N GLU A 290 -14.90 -28.88 9.86
CA GLU A 290 -14.55 -28.27 8.58
C GLU A 290 -13.90 -29.28 7.62
N LYS A 291 -12.92 -30.07 8.08
CA LYS A 291 -12.26 -31.08 7.25
C LYS A 291 -13.19 -32.22 6.86
N LEU A 292 -14.07 -32.63 7.78
CA LEU A 292 -15.12 -33.59 7.46
C LEU A 292 -16.09 -33.03 6.40
N SER A 293 -16.56 -31.79 6.57
CA SER A 293 -17.44 -31.11 5.62
C SER A 293 -16.83 -31.03 4.23
N PHE A 294 -15.54 -30.68 4.13
CA PHE A 294 -14.82 -30.67 2.87
C PHE A 294 -14.80 -32.05 2.19
N TRP A 295 -14.51 -33.11 2.94
CA TRP A 295 -14.55 -34.47 2.41
C TRP A 295 -15.97 -34.88 1.97
N LEU A 296 -17.00 -34.58 2.77
CA LEU A 296 -18.40 -34.86 2.42
C LEU A 296 -18.82 -34.15 1.12
N LYS A 297 -18.44 -32.88 0.95
CA LYS A 297 -18.66 -32.12 -0.29
C LYS A 297 -17.96 -32.73 -1.49
N SER A 298 -16.74 -33.25 -1.30
CA SER A 298 -16.02 -33.92 -2.39
C SER A 298 -16.80 -35.12 -2.93
N ILE A 299 -17.53 -35.84 -2.08
CA ILE A 299 -18.40 -36.96 -2.48
C ILE A 299 -19.61 -36.46 -3.27
N ILE A 300 -20.26 -35.38 -2.81
CA ILE A 300 -21.35 -34.73 -3.57
C ILE A 300 -20.87 -34.30 -4.96
N ASN A 301 -19.60 -33.87 -5.06
CA ASN A 301 -18.96 -33.43 -6.30
C ASN A 301 -18.41 -34.60 -7.16
N GLY A 302 -18.73 -35.85 -6.82
CA GLY A 302 -18.44 -37.01 -7.66
C GLY A 302 -17.28 -37.89 -7.19
N ARG A 303 -16.61 -37.56 -6.07
CA ARG A 303 -15.61 -38.46 -5.46
C ARG A 303 -16.28 -39.71 -4.91
N HIS A 304 -15.71 -40.89 -5.12
CA HIS A 304 -16.28 -42.10 -4.54
C HIS A 304 -15.95 -42.19 -3.04
N PHE A 305 -16.96 -42.42 -2.19
CA PHE A 305 -16.76 -42.40 -0.73
C PHE A 305 -15.81 -43.49 -0.23
N GLU A 306 -15.62 -44.59 -0.97
CA GLU A 306 -14.69 -45.66 -0.59
C GLU A 306 -13.22 -45.38 -0.95
N GLU A 307 -12.94 -44.31 -1.70
CA GLU A 307 -11.56 -43.95 -2.01
C GLU A 307 -10.76 -43.71 -0.73
N PRO A 308 -9.53 -44.25 -0.63
CA PRO A 308 -8.64 -43.92 0.48
C PRO A 308 -8.47 -42.40 0.60
N TYR A 309 -8.56 -41.91 1.83
CA TYR A 309 -8.31 -40.50 2.15
C TYR A 309 -7.01 -40.37 2.94
N SER A 310 -6.16 -39.45 2.49
CA SER A 310 -4.93 -39.05 3.16
C SER A 310 -4.72 -37.55 2.98
N PHE A 311 -4.16 -36.92 4.00
CA PHE A 311 -3.64 -35.56 3.87
C PHE A 311 -2.32 -35.57 3.10
N PRO A 312 -2.00 -34.51 2.36
CA PRO A 312 -0.71 -34.39 1.68
C PRO A 312 0.44 -34.23 2.67
N LEU A 313 1.64 -34.62 2.26
CA LEU A 313 2.87 -34.31 2.99
C LEU A 313 3.31 -32.89 2.63
N TRP A 314 2.88 -31.89 3.42
CA TRP A 314 3.13 -30.47 3.12
C TRP A 314 4.61 -30.11 2.96
N SER A 315 5.52 -30.80 3.66
CA SER A 315 6.96 -30.61 3.48
C SER A 315 7.43 -30.98 2.07
N GLU A 316 6.89 -32.06 1.50
CA GLU A 316 7.21 -32.48 0.14
C GLU A 316 6.61 -31.50 -0.88
N GLU A 317 5.37 -31.07 -0.67
CA GLU A 317 4.73 -30.08 -1.55
C GLU A 317 5.48 -28.73 -1.55
N LEU A 318 5.92 -28.26 -0.38
CA LEU A 318 6.72 -27.05 -0.28
C LEU A 318 8.06 -27.21 -0.98
N ASN A 319 8.77 -28.32 -0.75
CA ASN A 319 10.04 -28.60 -1.41
C ASN A 319 9.90 -28.67 -2.93
N GLU A 320 8.85 -29.30 -3.44
CA GLU A 320 8.56 -29.34 -4.88
C GLU A 320 8.35 -27.93 -5.44
N LEU A 321 7.59 -27.09 -4.73
CA LEU A 321 7.34 -25.70 -5.12
C LEU A 321 8.63 -24.87 -5.12
N LEU A 322 9.44 -24.96 -4.08
CA LEU A 322 10.72 -24.25 -3.98
C LEU A 322 11.69 -24.70 -5.08
N ASN A 323 11.77 -26.01 -5.34
CA ASN A 323 12.60 -26.56 -6.41
C ASN A 323 12.18 -26.05 -7.80
N LYS A 324 10.87 -25.91 -8.08
CA LYS A 324 10.40 -25.28 -9.32
C LYS A 324 10.91 -23.85 -9.46
N GLY A 325 10.94 -23.08 -8.39
CA GLY A 325 11.54 -21.74 -8.38
C GLY A 325 13.05 -21.74 -8.62
N ILE A 326 13.79 -22.63 -7.96
CA ILE A 326 15.24 -22.78 -8.12
C ILE A 326 15.61 -23.08 -9.58
N LEU A 327 14.86 -23.93 -10.26
CA LEU A 327 15.07 -24.24 -11.67
C LEU A 327 14.95 -23.00 -12.57
N VAL A 328 13.96 -22.13 -12.29
CA VAL A 328 13.80 -20.85 -13.01
C VAL A 328 15.01 -19.94 -12.81
N GLY A 329 15.49 -19.79 -11.56
CA GLY A 329 16.70 -19.00 -11.29
C GLY A 329 17.95 -19.54 -12.00
N ALA A 330 18.09 -20.87 -12.07
CA ALA A 330 19.19 -21.53 -12.77
C ALA A 330 19.12 -21.33 -14.30
N GLU A 331 17.93 -21.35 -14.90
CA GLU A 331 17.74 -21.05 -16.32
C GLU A 331 18.11 -19.61 -16.64
N ILE A 332 17.65 -18.65 -15.84
CA ILE A 332 18.01 -17.23 -15.97
C ILE A 332 19.54 -17.08 -15.88
N GLY A 333 20.17 -17.67 -14.86
CA GLY A 333 21.62 -17.60 -14.69
C GLY A 333 22.40 -18.13 -15.90
N LYS A 334 21.91 -19.20 -16.55
CA LYS A 334 22.48 -19.73 -17.79
C LYS A 334 22.33 -18.74 -18.94
N GLU A 335 21.14 -18.19 -19.14
CA GLU A 335 20.88 -17.19 -20.20
C GLU A 335 21.77 -15.95 -20.04
N LEU A 336 21.91 -15.44 -18.81
CA LEU A 336 22.78 -14.31 -18.50
C LEU A 336 24.25 -14.63 -18.80
N THR A 337 24.71 -15.82 -18.45
CA THR A 337 26.08 -16.28 -18.71
C THR A 337 26.37 -16.39 -20.20
N VAL A 338 25.47 -17.04 -20.95
CA VAL A 338 25.59 -17.17 -22.41
C VAL A 338 25.66 -15.80 -23.10
N TYR A 339 24.83 -14.85 -22.65
CA TYR A 339 24.87 -13.50 -23.21
C TYR A 339 26.16 -12.75 -22.85
N ALA A 340 26.62 -12.86 -21.60
CA ALA A 340 27.79 -12.14 -21.11
C ALA A 340 29.12 -12.70 -21.63
N ASP A 341 29.23 -14.01 -21.86
CA ASP A 341 30.43 -14.68 -22.37
C ASP A 341 30.56 -14.61 -23.90
N CYS A 342 29.53 -14.10 -24.60
CA CYS A 342 29.59 -13.89 -26.04
C CYS A 342 30.64 -12.81 -26.37
N ALA A 343 31.72 -13.22 -27.05
CA ALA A 343 32.85 -12.34 -27.38
C ALA A 343 32.48 -11.13 -28.27
N GLU A 344 31.31 -11.16 -28.92
CA GLU A 344 30.79 -10.06 -29.73
C GLU A 344 30.14 -8.95 -28.90
N ASN A 345 29.71 -9.25 -27.67
CA ASN A 345 29.01 -8.30 -26.82
C ASN A 345 29.99 -7.42 -26.04
N THR A 346 29.79 -6.10 -26.12
CA THR A 346 30.54 -5.12 -25.34
C THR A 346 30.05 -5.04 -23.90
N LYS A 347 30.88 -4.50 -23.00
CA LYS A 347 30.52 -4.27 -21.59
C LYS A 347 29.25 -3.39 -21.45
N ASP A 348 29.06 -2.43 -22.35
CA ASP A 348 27.89 -1.53 -22.33
C ASP A 348 26.61 -2.23 -22.82
N GLU A 349 26.71 -3.13 -23.81
CA GLU A 349 25.58 -3.95 -24.26
C GLU A 349 25.15 -4.94 -23.16
N ILE A 350 26.12 -5.56 -22.49
CA ILE A 350 25.85 -6.44 -21.34
C ILE A 350 25.21 -5.67 -20.20
N LYS A 351 25.71 -4.47 -19.89
CA LYS A 351 25.08 -3.57 -18.91
C LYS A 351 23.63 -3.25 -19.28
N LEU A 352 23.37 -2.89 -20.55
CA LEU A 352 22.03 -2.55 -21.01
C LEU A 352 21.07 -3.74 -20.91
N PHE A 353 21.52 -4.92 -21.30
CA PHE A 353 20.73 -6.15 -21.21
C PHE A 353 20.37 -6.48 -19.74
N LEU A 354 21.34 -6.44 -18.84
CA LEU A 354 21.10 -6.69 -17.41
C LEU A 354 20.14 -5.65 -16.81
N VAL A 355 20.26 -4.38 -17.19
CA VAL A 355 19.30 -3.33 -16.79
C VAL A 355 17.89 -3.64 -17.28
N GLN A 356 17.72 -4.08 -18.53
CA GLN A 356 16.41 -4.44 -19.07
C GLN A 356 15.77 -5.62 -18.32
N GLN A 357 16.57 -6.65 -18.01
CA GLN A 357 16.11 -7.79 -17.21
C GLN A 357 15.70 -7.37 -15.80
N LEU A 358 16.52 -6.57 -15.11
CA LEU A 358 16.19 -6.02 -13.79
C LEU A 358 14.87 -5.24 -13.81
N GLU A 359 14.66 -4.41 -14.83
CA GLU A 359 13.42 -3.62 -14.97
C GLU A 359 12.18 -4.50 -15.21
N CYS A 360 12.33 -5.61 -15.94
CA CYS A 360 11.23 -6.57 -16.14
C CYS A 360 10.77 -7.16 -14.80
N TYR A 361 11.68 -7.76 -14.04
CA TYR A 361 11.36 -8.39 -12.77
C TYR A 361 10.97 -7.37 -11.68
N ARG A 362 11.54 -6.16 -11.70
CA ARG A 362 11.10 -5.06 -10.83
C ARG A 362 9.65 -4.67 -11.10
N SER A 363 9.25 -4.67 -12.38
CA SER A 363 7.86 -4.45 -12.76
C SER A 363 6.96 -5.57 -12.25
N GLU A 364 7.35 -6.84 -12.41
CA GLU A 364 6.59 -7.99 -11.88
C GLU A 364 6.39 -7.89 -10.37
N PHE A 365 7.45 -7.60 -9.61
CA PHE A 365 7.35 -7.33 -8.18
C PHE A 365 6.34 -6.23 -7.85
N SER A 366 6.38 -5.11 -8.57
CA SER A 366 5.51 -3.95 -8.32
C SER A 366 4.02 -4.21 -8.63
N TYR A 367 3.70 -5.26 -9.36
CA TYR A 367 2.32 -5.65 -9.70
C TYR A 367 1.86 -6.93 -8.99
N PHE A 368 2.68 -7.49 -8.10
CA PHE A 368 2.34 -8.69 -7.37
C PHE A 368 1.25 -8.40 -6.32
N GLU A 369 0.12 -9.12 -6.38
CA GLU A 369 -1.06 -8.81 -5.56
C GLU A 369 -0.90 -9.12 -4.06
N SER A 370 0.04 -9.99 -3.68
CA SER A 370 0.19 -10.48 -2.31
C SER A 370 1.60 -10.22 -1.77
N GLU A 371 2.06 -8.98 -1.88
CA GLU A 371 3.41 -8.58 -1.48
C GLU A 371 3.77 -8.96 -0.03
N GLU A 372 2.78 -9.10 0.85
CA GLU A 372 2.99 -9.54 2.23
C GLU A 372 3.61 -10.94 2.33
N LEU A 373 3.41 -11.81 1.33
CA LEU A 373 4.03 -13.12 1.26
C LEU A 373 5.56 -13.05 1.18
N PHE A 374 6.13 -11.92 0.72
CA PHE A 374 7.60 -11.75 0.69
C PHE A 374 8.19 -11.75 2.09
N SER A 375 7.39 -11.42 3.11
CA SER A 375 7.82 -11.48 4.51
C SER A 375 8.11 -12.90 5.00
N LEU A 376 7.62 -13.94 4.31
CA LEU A 376 7.95 -15.34 4.62
C LEU A 376 9.37 -15.73 4.18
N PHE A 377 10.02 -14.92 3.33
CA PHE A 377 11.35 -15.20 2.76
C PHE A 377 12.46 -14.30 3.31
N ALA A 378 12.23 -13.63 4.44
CA ALA A 378 13.23 -12.77 5.07
C ALA A 378 14.34 -13.61 5.76
N TYR A 379 15.33 -14.05 4.97
CA TYR A 379 16.68 -14.60 5.26
C TYR A 379 16.99 -15.38 6.56
N SER A 380 16.03 -15.82 7.37
CA SER A 380 16.34 -16.44 8.66
C SER A 380 15.34 -17.46 9.22
N GLU A 381 14.24 -17.78 8.52
CA GLU A 381 13.18 -18.58 9.15
C GLU A 381 12.52 -19.57 8.16
N GLU A 382 13.29 -20.53 7.63
CA GLU A 382 12.75 -21.67 6.87
C GLU A 382 11.58 -22.35 7.60
N THR A 383 11.69 -22.46 8.92
CA THR A 383 10.63 -22.94 9.82
C THR A 383 9.35 -22.12 9.71
N ASN A 384 9.44 -20.79 9.62
CA ASN A 384 8.26 -19.93 9.54
C ASN A 384 7.58 -20.02 8.17
N LEU A 385 8.36 -20.12 7.08
CA LEU A 385 7.82 -20.41 5.76
C LEU A 385 7.12 -21.78 5.74
N ALA A 386 7.76 -22.81 6.30
CA ALA A 386 7.19 -24.16 6.38
C ALA A 386 5.90 -24.19 7.21
N CYS A 387 5.89 -23.51 8.37
CA CYS A 387 4.71 -23.39 9.22
C CYS A 387 3.58 -22.64 8.53
N ALA A 388 3.87 -21.46 7.95
CA ALA A 388 2.89 -20.67 7.22
C ALA A 388 2.31 -21.45 6.04
N PHE A 389 3.16 -22.07 5.22
CA PHE A 389 2.74 -22.88 4.07
C PHE A 389 1.81 -24.01 4.50
N LYS A 390 2.23 -24.78 5.51
CA LYS A 390 1.48 -25.92 6.04
C LYS A 390 0.13 -25.48 6.61
N VAL A 391 0.10 -24.41 7.41
CA VAL A 391 -1.13 -23.90 8.03
C VAL A 391 -2.09 -23.34 6.98
N GLU A 392 -1.61 -22.52 6.05
CA GLU A 392 -2.41 -21.95 4.97
C GLU A 392 -2.97 -23.05 4.07
N CYS A 393 -2.16 -24.05 3.71
CA CYS A 393 -2.63 -25.18 2.93
C CYS A 393 -3.60 -26.08 3.70
N PHE A 394 -3.44 -26.17 5.02
CA PHE A 394 -4.32 -26.97 5.87
C PHE A 394 -5.67 -26.29 6.06
N LEU A 395 -5.70 -25.00 6.41
CA LEU A 395 -6.94 -24.26 6.65
C LEU A 395 -7.71 -24.03 5.34
N ASN A 396 -7.02 -23.65 4.26
CA ASN A 396 -7.66 -23.43 2.96
C ASN A 396 -7.82 -24.76 2.21
N ASN A 397 -9.06 -25.24 2.15
CA ASN A 397 -9.38 -26.48 1.46
C ASN A 397 -9.13 -26.44 -0.08
N ASP A 398 -8.96 -25.24 -0.66
CA ASP A 398 -8.45 -25.00 -2.02
C ASP A 398 -7.19 -24.11 -1.93
N SER A 399 -6.07 -24.73 -1.58
CA SER A 399 -4.79 -24.04 -1.39
C SER A 399 -4.08 -23.68 -2.69
N GLN A 400 -4.67 -23.95 -3.85
CA GLN A 400 -4.00 -23.76 -5.14
C GLN A 400 -3.65 -22.30 -5.38
N LYS A 401 -4.55 -21.37 -5.06
CA LYS A 401 -4.27 -19.92 -5.20
C LYS A 401 -3.06 -19.49 -4.36
N PHE A 402 -2.95 -20.00 -3.13
CA PHE A 402 -1.82 -19.70 -2.25
C PHE A 402 -0.52 -20.31 -2.80
N LYS A 403 -0.56 -21.57 -3.24
CA LYS A 403 0.59 -22.25 -3.88
C LYS A 403 1.06 -21.52 -5.14
N ASP A 404 0.13 -21.10 -6.01
CA ASP A 404 0.45 -20.36 -7.24
C ASP A 404 1.08 -19.00 -6.91
N SER A 405 0.52 -18.28 -5.94
CA SER A 405 1.07 -16.99 -5.48
C SER A 405 2.47 -17.17 -4.89
N LEU A 406 2.67 -18.20 -4.08
CA LEU A 406 3.96 -18.51 -3.48
C LEU A 406 5.00 -18.90 -4.55
N LEU A 407 4.63 -19.72 -5.52
CA LEU A 407 5.51 -20.10 -6.63
C LEU A 407 5.95 -18.87 -7.43
N GLU A 408 5.01 -18.00 -7.78
CA GLU A 408 5.31 -16.78 -8.53
C GLU A 408 6.22 -15.84 -7.75
N LEU A 409 5.99 -15.70 -6.44
CA LEU A 409 6.88 -14.95 -5.56
C LEU A 409 8.30 -15.51 -5.55
N VAL A 410 8.45 -16.83 -5.38
CA VAL A 410 9.76 -17.49 -5.37
C VAL A 410 10.50 -17.21 -6.68
N LYS A 411 9.80 -17.29 -7.82
CA LYS A 411 10.38 -16.94 -9.13
C LYS A 411 10.86 -15.49 -9.15
N ILE A 412 10.00 -14.52 -8.83
CA ILE A 412 10.34 -13.09 -8.84
C ILE A 412 11.57 -12.84 -7.96
N LYS A 413 11.58 -13.37 -6.73
CA LYS A 413 12.69 -13.19 -5.79
C LYS A 413 14.00 -13.75 -6.34
N LEU A 414 14.01 -15.00 -6.80
CA LEU A 414 15.21 -15.64 -7.35
C LEU A 414 15.71 -14.94 -8.62
N SER A 415 14.81 -14.53 -9.51
CA SER A 415 15.16 -13.73 -10.69
C SER A 415 15.84 -12.42 -10.31
N LEU A 416 15.30 -11.70 -9.32
CA LEU A 416 15.90 -10.46 -8.84
C LEU A 416 17.28 -10.68 -8.21
N ASP A 417 17.44 -11.73 -7.41
CA ASP A 417 18.71 -12.07 -6.77
C ASP A 417 19.77 -12.43 -7.83
N VAL A 418 19.46 -13.33 -8.76
CA VAL A 418 20.38 -13.79 -9.81
C VAL A 418 20.83 -12.64 -10.71
N VAL A 419 19.91 -11.83 -11.22
CA VAL A 419 20.27 -10.72 -12.12
C VAL A 419 21.07 -9.65 -11.37
N SER A 420 20.73 -9.38 -10.11
CA SER A 420 21.48 -8.42 -9.27
C SER A 420 22.91 -8.88 -9.02
N GLU A 421 23.10 -10.15 -8.64
CA GLU A 421 24.42 -10.74 -8.45
C GLU A 421 25.26 -10.66 -9.74
N PHE A 422 24.66 -11.02 -10.88
CA PHE A 422 25.34 -11.00 -12.17
C PHE A 422 25.80 -9.61 -12.56
N TYR A 423 24.95 -8.59 -12.36
CA TYR A 423 25.33 -7.21 -12.62
C TYR A 423 26.51 -6.77 -11.77
N LEU A 424 26.46 -7.00 -10.46
CA LEU A 424 27.53 -6.57 -9.55
C LEU A 424 28.85 -7.24 -9.89
N LYS A 425 28.81 -8.56 -10.14
CA LYS A 425 29.97 -9.38 -10.49
C LYS A 425 30.55 -9.01 -11.85
N PHE A 426 29.75 -8.99 -12.91
CA PHE A 426 30.24 -8.80 -14.27
C PHE A 426 30.72 -7.36 -14.53
N LEU A 427 30.07 -6.36 -13.94
CA LEU A 427 30.44 -4.97 -14.16
C LEU A 427 31.54 -4.47 -13.22
N ASN A 428 31.97 -5.28 -12.24
CA ASN A 428 32.85 -4.90 -11.14
C ASN A 428 32.34 -3.64 -10.42
N SER A 429 31.03 -3.62 -10.14
CA SER A 429 30.38 -2.48 -9.51
C SER A 429 29.95 -2.83 -8.08
N THR A 430 30.15 -1.90 -7.15
CA THR A 430 29.60 -2.00 -5.79
C THR A 430 28.14 -1.51 -5.71
N THR A 431 27.59 -0.98 -6.81
CA THR A 431 26.22 -0.43 -6.87
C THR A 431 25.54 -0.70 -8.22
N LEU A 432 24.25 -1.06 -8.23
CA LEU A 432 23.46 -1.03 -9.48
C LEU A 432 23.20 0.43 -9.87
N GLU A 433 23.66 0.82 -11.06
CA GLU A 433 23.29 2.08 -11.71
C GLU A 433 22.35 1.75 -12.87
N ILE A 434 21.05 1.69 -12.56
CA ILE A 434 20.02 1.34 -13.55
C ILE A 434 19.60 2.60 -14.34
N SER A 435 19.60 3.78 -13.69
CA SER A 435 19.30 5.04 -14.37
C SER A 435 20.14 6.23 -13.90
N SER A 436 20.78 6.92 -14.84
CA SER A 436 21.35 8.26 -14.64
C SER A 436 20.30 9.38 -14.72
N LYS A 437 19.04 9.05 -15.05
CA LYS A 437 17.97 10.00 -15.32
C LYS A 437 17.50 10.73 -14.06
N TYR A 438 17.61 10.08 -12.91
CA TYR A 438 17.09 10.57 -11.63
C TYR A 438 18.24 10.83 -10.64
N PRO A 439 18.21 11.94 -9.89
CA PRO A 439 19.21 12.21 -8.87
C PRO A 439 19.24 11.10 -7.81
N SER A 440 20.42 10.82 -7.25
CA SER A 440 20.63 9.81 -6.20
C SER A 440 20.19 10.25 -4.79
N ILE A 441 19.78 11.50 -4.62
CA ILE A 441 19.58 12.11 -3.30
C ILE A 441 18.11 12.43 -3.05
N ASN A 442 17.69 12.21 -1.81
CA ASN A 442 16.34 12.45 -1.32
C ASN A 442 16.02 13.98 -1.25
N PRO A 443 14.99 14.48 -1.96
CA PRO A 443 14.59 15.89 -1.92
C PRO A 443 13.71 16.26 -0.72
N THR A 444 13.48 15.38 0.25
CA THR A 444 12.53 15.61 1.37
C THR A 444 12.75 16.93 2.09
N PHE A 445 14.02 17.30 2.31
CA PHE A 445 14.39 18.56 2.95
C PHE A 445 13.92 19.82 2.20
N LEU A 446 13.68 19.73 0.89
CA LEU A 446 13.12 20.82 0.09
C LEU A 446 11.60 20.92 0.26
N PHE A 447 10.88 19.80 0.43
CA PHE A 447 9.43 19.86 0.63
C PHE A 447 9.06 20.65 1.89
N TYR A 448 9.88 20.57 2.93
CA TYR A 448 9.68 21.36 4.16
C TYR A 448 9.87 22.87 3.96
N GLU A 449 10.66 23.28 2.96
CA GLU A 449 10.82 24.70 2.59
C GLU A 449 9.74 25.17 1.60
N MET A 450 9.06 24.25 0.94
CA MET A 450 7.96 24.52 0.02
C MET A 450 6.64 24.73 0.78
N PHE A 451 5.53 24.46 0.10
CA PHE A 451 4.21 24.32 0.70
C PHE A 451 3.93 22.84 0.97
N LEU A 452 3.63 22.52 2.23
CA LEU A 452 3.34 21.15 2.67
C LEU A 452 1.88 21.05 3.11
N ASP A 453 1.10 20.22 2.44
CA ASP A 453 -0.24 19.83 2.84
C ASP A 453 -0.26 18.36 3.32
N LYS A 454 -1.37 17.93 3.92
CA LYS A 454 -1.54 16.56 4.42
C LYS A 454 -1.33 15.52 3.31
N GLU A 455 -1.78 15.81 2.09
CA GLU A 455 -1.65 14.90 0.95
C GLU A 455 -0.18 14.70 0.53
N LEU A 456 0.58 15.79 0.40
CA LEU A 456 2.00 15.75 0.07
C LEU A 456 2.81 15.11 1.19
N TYR A 457 2.55 15.46 2.45
CA TYR A 457 3.24 14.88 3.60
C TYR A 457 3.04 13.37 3.69
N ASN A 458 1.80 12.90 3.60
CA ASN A 458 1.50 11.46 3.63
C ASN A 458 2.18 10.70 2.48
N LYS A 459 2.37 11.32 1.31
CA LYS A 459 3.14 10.71 0.21
C LYS A 459 4.64 10.64 0.51
N ILE A 460 5.21 11.64 1.19
CA ILE A 460 6.62 11.61 1.63
C ILE A 460 6.82 10.47 2.63
N GLU A 461 6.00 10.43 3.67
CA GLU A 461 6.06 9.38 4.70
C GLU A 461 5.79 7.99 4.12
N GLY A 462 4.83 7.88 3.20
CA GLY A 462 4.54 6.63 2.48
C GLY A 462 5.78 6.09 1.78
N LEU A 463 6.51 6.91 1.02
CA LEU A 463 7.72 6.45 0.33
C LEU A 463 8.82 5.96 1.27
N TYR A 464 8.99 6.62 2.43
CA TYR A 464 9.96 6.19 3.44
C TYR A 464 9.55 4.85 4.06
N ASN A 465 8.27 4.74 4.45
CA ASN A 465 7.71 3.51 5.01
C ASN A 465 7.79 2.35 4.01
N ASP A 466 7.45 2.56 2.74
CA ASP A 466 7.55 1.55 1.68
C ASP A 466 8.99 1.07 1.52
N MET A 467 9.97 1.99 1.55
CA MET A 467 11.39 1.63 1.46
C MET A 467 11.83 0.76 2.64
N MET A 468 11.51 1.18 3.86
CA MET A 468 11.85 0.44 5.06
C MET A 468 11.13 -0.91 5.09
N HIS A 469 9.87 -0.95 4.65
CA HIS A 469 9.08 -2.16 4.61
C HIS A 469 9.66 -3.17 3.60
N HIS A 470 9.95 -2.73 2.38
CA HIS A 470 10.49 -3.62 1.34
C HIS A 470 11.92 -4.09 1.63
N SER A 471 12.73 -3.26 2.31
CA SER A 471 14.10 -3.65 2.68
C SER A 471 14.11 -4.63 3.86
N VAL A 472 13.37 -4.32 4.93
CA VAL A 472 13.40 -5.11 6.17
C VAL A 472 12.57 -6.39 6.06
N PHE A 473 11.36 -6.29 5.50
CA PHE A 473 10.43 -7.42 5.50
C PHE A 473 10.48 -8.23 4.21
N PHE A 474 10.61 -7.59 3.04
CA PHE A 474 10.51 -8.31 1.78
C PHE A 474 11.85 -8.80 1.23
N SER A 475 12.96 -8.39 1.85
CA SER A 475 14.32 -8.75 1.44
C SER A 475 14.57 -8.52 -0.06
N ILE A 476 14.00 -7.43 -0.60
CA ILE A 476 14.23 -7.02 -1.98
C ILE A 476 15.66 -6.49 -2.10
N PRO A 477 16.41 -6.86 -3.15
CA PRO A 477 17.77 -6.37 -3.34
C PRO A 477 17.84 -4.84 -3.23
N LEU A 478 18.69 -4.37 -2.29
CA LEU A 478 18.85 -2.95 -1.97
C LEU A 478 19.00 -2.03 -3.19
N PRO A 479 19.73 -2.42 -4.27
CA PRO A 479 19.88 -1.51 -5.39
C PRO A 479 18.60 -1.33 -6.21
N ILE A 480 17.70 -2.33 -6.25
CA ILE A 480 16.37 -2.19 -6.86
C ILE A 480 15.55 -1.17 -6.08
N LEU A 481 15.56 -1.28 -4.75
CA LEU A 481 14.88 -0.34 -3.86
C LEU A 481 15.37 1.09 -4.07
N ARG A 482 16.68 1.28 -4.22
CA ARG A 482 17.28 2.59 -4.50
C ARG A 482 16.74 3.19 -5.80
N GLU A 483 16.65 2.41 -6.88
CA GLU A 483 16.17 2.91 -8.18
C GLU A 483 14.67 3.22 -8.17
N THR A 484 13.86 2.38 -7.54
CA THR A 484 12.44 2.65 -7.30
C THR A 484 12.26 3.95 -6.52
N GLN A 485 13.08 4.17 -5.48
CA GLN A 485 13.05 5.38 -4.67
C GLN A 485 13.45 6.62 -5.46
N LYS A 486 14.51 6.58 -6.28
CA LYS A 486 14.92 7.71 -7.15
C LYS A 486 13.78 8.16 -8.08
N GLU A 487 13.07 7.20 -8.67
CA GLU A 487 11.93 7.49 -9.54
C GLU A 487 10.76 8.09 -8.74
N ASN A 488 10.43 7.49 -7.60
CA ASN A 488 9.35 7.95 -6.74
C ASN A 488 9.59 9.37 -6.19
N TYR A 489 10.80 9.66 -5.71
CA TYR A 489 11.19 11.02 -5.29
C TYR A 489 11.12 12.02 -6.44
N SER A 490 11.51 11.64 -7.65
CA SER A 490 11.39 12.52 -8.83
C SER A 490 9.95 12.87 -9.16
N ARG A 491 9.04 11.88 -9.12
CA ARG A 491 7.59 12.08 -9.32
C ARG A 491 6.99 12.93 -8.20
N LEU A 492 7.37 12.65 -6.95
CA LEU A 492 6.91 13.39 -5.79
C LEU A 492 7.39 14.84 -5.81
N PHE A 493 8.64 15.07 -6.22
CA PHE A 493 9.19 16.42 -6.37
C PHE A 493 8.41 17.23 -7.41
N ALA A 494 8.15 16.65 -8.59
CA ALA A 494 7.34 17.29 -9.62
C ALA A 494 5.91 17.60 -9.12
N TYR A 495 5.33 16.71 -8.31
CA TYR A 495 4.03 16.92 -7.69
C TYR A 495 4.05 18.05 -6.65
N GLY A 496 5.05 18.10 -5.76
CA GLY A 496 5.25 19.20 -4.80
C GLY A 496 5.45 20.55 -5.49
N MET A 497 6.22 20.58 -6.58
CA MET A 497 6.38 21.79 -7.42
C MET A 497 5.05 22.25 -8.03
N SER A 498 4.22 21.32 -8.49
CA SER A 498 2.89 21.64 -9.01
C SER A 498 1.98 22.23 -7.93
N LYS A 499 1.98 21.66 -6.72
CA LYS A 499 1.20 22.18 -5.59
C LYS A 499 1.65 23.57 -5.16
N LEU A 500 2.97 23.77 -5.03
CA LEU A 500 3.51 25.07 -4.70
C LEU A 500 3.11 26.12 -5.74
N LYS A 501 3.17 25.78 -7.03
CA LYS A 501 2.74 26.69 -8.11
C LYS A 501 1.27 27.09 -7.95
N GLU A 502 0.38 26.13 -7.72
CA GLU A 502 -1.06 26.38 -7.53
C GLU A 502 -1.31 27.34 -6.36
N VAL A 503 -0.66 27.09 -5.22
CA VAL A 503 -0.78 27.96 -4.04
C VAL A 503 -0.22 29.36 -4.31
N LEU A 504 0.92 29.46 -5.01
CA LEU A 504 1.50 30.75 -5.41
C LEU A 504 0.65 31.53 -6.43
N GLU A 505 -0.25 30.88 -7.16
CA GLU A 505 -1.21 31.55 -8.06
C GLU A 505 -2.39 32.15 -7.28
N GLY A 506 -2.76 31.55 -6.14
CA GLY A 506 -3.82 32.04 -5.25
C GLY A 506 -3.37 32.99 -4.13
N ALA A 507 -2.07 33.02 -3.81
CA ALA A 507 -1.51 33.83 -2.74
C ALA A 507 -1.55 35.34 -3.02
N GLU A 508 -1.74 36.15 -1.98
CA GLU A 508 -1.63 37.61 -2.08
C GLU A 508 -0.24 38.05 -2.56
N LEU A 509 -0.20 39.06 -3.43
CA LEU A 509 1.04 39.52 -4.07
C LEU A 509 2.16 39.84 -3.08
N LYS A 510 1.83 40.54 -1.99
CA LYS A 510 2.79 40.90 -0.94
C LYS A 510 3.39 39.66 -0.29
N ASN A 511 2.55 38.70 0.07
CA ASN A 511 2.99 37.49 0.75
C ASN A 511 3.80 36.58 -0.18
N LYS A 512 3.40 36.50 -1.46
CA LYS A 512 4.16 35.82 -2.51
C LYS A 512 5.57 36.37 -2.63
N ILE A 513 5.73 37.69 -2.70
CA ILE A 513 7.04 38.34 -2.78
C ILE A 513 7.90 38.01 -1.55
N MET A 514 7.31 38.10 -0.35
CA MET A 514 8.03 37.81 0.89
C MET A 514 8.48 36.35 0.96
N TYR A 515 7.60 35.41 0.60
CA TYR A 515 7.93 33.99 0.54
C TYR A 515 9.09 33.72 -0.44
N LEU A 516 8.99 34.21 -1.68
CA LEU A 516 10.02 33.99 -2.71
C LEU A 516 11.37 34.56 -2.29
N GLN A 517 11.41 35.78 -1.74
CA GLN A 517 12.64 36.40 -1.25
C GLN A 517 13.27 35.60 -0.11
N SER A 518 12.44 35.16 0.85
CA SER A 518 12.91 34.37 1.99
C SER A 518 13.49 33.02 1.55
N ARG A 519 12.79 32.28 0.67
CA ARG A 519 13.26 30.95 0.22
C ARG A 519 14.46 31.04 -0.71
N LEU A 520 14.56 32.06 -1.56
CA LEU A 520 15.78 32.30 -2.35
C LEU A 520 16.99 32.61 -1.46
N LYS A 521 16.81 33.33 -0.35
CA LYS A 521 17.88 33.57 0.63
C LYS A 521 18.32 32.27 1.30
N ASN A 522 17.38 31.46 1.78
CA ASN A 522 17.67 30.17 2.42
C ASN A 522 18.43 29.23 1.48
N ILE A 523 18.04 29.15 0.20
CA ILE A 523 18.75 28.34 -0.81
C ILE A 523 20.19 28.82 -0.98
N ARG A 524 20.43 30.14 -1.08
CA ARG A 524 21.80 30.68 -1.21
C ARG A 524 22.67 30.35 0.00
N GLU A 525 22.12 30.46 1.20
CA GLU A 525 22.82 30.09 2.43
C GLU A 525 23.18 28.59 2.44
N ARG A 526 22.28 27.73 1.97
CA ARG A 526 22.53 26.29 1.83
C ARG A 526 23.58 25.97 0.77
N GLU A 527 23.54 26.62 -0.38
CA GLU A 527 24.56 26.48 -1.42
C GLU A 527 25.94 26.86 -0.88
N LEU A 528 26.05 27.97 -0.14
CA LEU A 528 27.29 28.40 0.50
C LEU A 528 27.80 27.36 1.52
N ARG A 529 26.92 26.84 2.39
CA ARG A 529 27.27 25.78 3.35
C ARG A 529 27.71 24.48 2.64
N ALA A 530 27.03 24.12 1.55
CA ALA A 530 27.37 22.93 0.77
C ALA A 530 28.75 23.06 0.13
N VAL A 531 29.08 24.22 -0.45
CA VAL A 531 30.43 24.50 -1.01
C VAL A 531 31.52 24.33 0.05
N HIS A 532 31.26 24.67 1.31
CA HIS A 532 32.20 24.44 2.42
C HIS A 532 32.30 22.98 2.90
N MET A 533 31.32 22.13 2.60
CA MET A 533 31.32 20.70 2.97
C MET A 533 31.82 19.78 1.83
N VAL A 534 31.83 20.27 0.59
CA VAL A 534 32.27 19.53 -0.60
C VAL A 534 33.77 19.21 -0.56
N ASP A 535 34.56 19.95 0.22
CA ASP A 535 36.00 19.66 0.40
C ASP A 535 36.29 18.44 1.30
N GLU A 536 35.33 17.92 2.08
CA GLU A 536 35.61 16.84 3.04
C GLU A 536 34.92 15.48 2.79
N VAL A 537 33.72 15.38 2.17
CA VAL A 537 33.04 14.04 2.12
C VAL A 537 32.18 13.71 0.87
N PHE A 538 31.70 14.65 0.04
CA PHE A 538 30.69 14.33 -1.00
C PHE A 538 30.99 14.82 -2.41
N ASN A 539 31.68 13.99 -3.18
CA ASN A 539 32.03 14.23 -4.57
C ASN A 539 30.90 13.84 -5.56
N SER A 540 29.65 14.26 -5.34
CA SER A 540 28.53 13.91 -6.24
C SER A 540 27.72 15.12 -6.70
N ALA A 541 27.53 15.26 -8.02
CA ALA A 541 26.77 16.32 -8.70
C ALA A 541 25.23 16.22 -8.51
N GLY A 542 24.74 15.26 -7.73
CA GLY A 542 23.32 14.96 -7.51
C GLY A 542 22.51 15.94 -6.63
N PRO A 543 23.03 16.47 -5.50
CA PRO A 543 22.23 17.25 -4.54
C PRO A 543 21.81 18.60 -5.11
N LEU A 544 22.65 19.16 -5.99
CA LEU A 544 22.40 20.43 -6.63
C LEU A 544 21.25 20.37 -7.64
N ARG A 545 20.88 19.19 -8.18
CA ARG A 545 19.86 19.15 -9.25
C ARG A 545 18.47 19.58 -8.77
N TYR A 546 17.97 19.04 -7.65
CA TYR A 546 16.67 19.45 -7.12
C TYR A 546 16.70 20.89 -6.57
N ILE A 547 17.82 21.26 -5.93
CA ILE A 547 18.04 22.64 -5.42
C ILE A 547 18.01 23.64 -6.59
N ASN A 548 18.73 23.37 -7.67
CA ASN A 548 18.78 24.22 -8.86
C ASN A 548 17.41 24.33 -9.52
N ILE A 549 16.69 23.21 -9.70
CA ILE A 549 15.32 23.26 -10.26
C ILE A 549 14.39 24.10 -9.40
N PHE A 550 14.46 23.95 -8.06
CA PHE A 550 13.63 24.74 -7.15
C PHE A 550 14.01 26.23 -7.19
N LYS A 551 15.30 26.54 -7.17
CA LYS A 551 15.85 27.90 -7.29
C LYS A 551 15.41 28.57 -8.59
N ASP A 552 15.58 27.91 -9.72
CA ASP A 552 15.19 28.41 -11.04
C ASP A 552 13.71 28.72 -11.09
N PHE A 553 12.88 27.82 -10.53
CA PHE A 553 11.44 28.08 -10.40
C PHE A 553 11.15 29.34 -9.58
N LEU A 554 11.77 29.51 -8.41
CA LEU A 554 11.57 30.69 -7.57
C LEU A 554 12.04 31.98 -8.25
N LEU A 555 13.16 31.93 -8.97
CA LEU A 555 13.67 33.06 -9.76
C LEU A 555 12.70 33.46 -10.87
N ILE A 556 12.23 32.49 -11.66
CA ILE A 556 11.23 32.70 -12.72
C ILE A 556 9.95 33.32 -12.14
N GLN A 557 9.47 32.82 -10.99
CA GLN A 557 8.30 33.39 -10.33
C GLN A 557 8.55 34.83 -9.84
N SER A 558 9.72 35.10 -9.28
CA SER A 558 10.12 36.43 -8.83
C SER A 558 10.19 37.41 -10.00
N ASP A 559 10.80 37.03 -11.11
CA ASP A 559 10.96 37.90 -12.27
C ASP A 559 9.63 38.14 -12.99
N PHE A 560 8.77 37.13 -13.10
CA PHE A 560 7.40 37.30 -13.57
C PHE A 560 6.62 38.33 -12.73
N ILE A 561 6.75 38.31 -11.40
CA ILE A 561 6.12 39.32 -10.53
C ILE A 561 6.69 40.72 -10.82
N LYS A 562 8.01 40.86 -10.94
CA LYS A 562 8.62 42.17 -11.24
C LYS A 562 8.12 42.72 -12.58
N GLU A 563 8.11 41.89 -13.62
CA GLU A 563 7.66 42.28 -14.95
C GLU A 563 6.17 42.65 -14.97
N THR A 564 5.31 41.87 -14.32
CA THR A 564 3.86 42.12 -14.28
C THR A 564 3.43 43.25 -13.34
N ALA A 565 4.16 43.47 -12.24
CA ALA A 565 3.95 44.63 -11.36
C ALA A 565 4.31 45.95 -12.08
N THR A 566 5.34 45.94 -12.92
CA THR A 566 5.75 47.10 -13.73
C THR A 566 4.70 47.44 -14.79
N ILE A 567 4.13 46.43 -15.46
CA ILE A 567 3.03 46.60 -16.43
C ILE A 567 1.75 47.16 -15.78
N SER A 568 1.48 46.81 -14.51
CA SER A 568 0.31 47.30 -13.78
C SER A 568 0.41 48.79 -13.39
N LEU A 569 1.63 49.33 -13.29
CA LEU A 569 1.91 50.76 -13.04
C LEU A 569 1.84 51.58 -14.35
N GLU A 570 2.25 51.02 -15.48
CA GLU A 570 2.21 51.70 -16.78
C GLU A 570 0.77 51.84 -17.34
N MET A 571 -0.14 50.91 -17.02
CA MET A 571 -1.56 51.02 -17.43
C MET A 571 -2.40 52.00 -16.59
N VAL A 572 -1.81 52.68 -15.59
CA VAL A 572 -2.50 53.61 -14.66
C VAL A 572 -2.06 55.08 -14.84
N LEU A 573 -1.35 55.41 -15.94
CA LEU A 573 -1.15 56.82 -16.32
C LEU A 573 -2.42 57.38 -17.01
N PRO A 574 -3.05 58.44 -16.46
CA PRO A 574 -4.41 58.84 -16.80
C PRO A 574 -4.47 59.70 -18.05
N ASN A 575 -5.32 59.32 -19.02
CA ASN A 575 -5.98 60.32 -19.86
C ASN A 575 -7.28 60.75 -19.17
N GLN A 576 -7.31 62.03 -18.81
CA GLN A 576 -8.41 62.78 -18.22
C GLN A 576 -9.70 62.59 -19.07
N THR A 577 -10.90 62.37 -18.53
CA THR A 577 -11.74 63.38 -17.85
C THR A 577 -13.10 62.78 -17.44
N LYS A 578 -13.62 63.21 -16.28
CA LYS A 578 -15.04 63.48 -15.91
C LYS A 578 -16.13 62.41 -16.14
N ASN A 579 -16.58 61.75 -15.07
CA ASN A 579 -17.72 62.18 -14.22
C ASN A 579 -18.20 61.04 -13.30
N LEU A 580 -18.46 61.40 -12.03
CA LEU A 580 -19.12 60.59 -11.00
C LEU A 580 -20.65 60.66 -11.16
N VAL A 581 -21.36 59.52 -11.18
CA VAL A 581 -22.70 59.32 -10.56
C VAL A 581 -22.86 57.83 -10.15
N THR A 582 -23.62 57.66 -9.05
CA THR A 582 -23.87 56.60 -8.06
C THR A 582 -24.66 55.33 -8.43
N LYS A 583 -24.41 54.23 -7.64
CA LYS A 583 -25.26 53.08 -7.17
C LYS A 583 -25.96 52.20 -8.25
N GLU A 584 -26.07 50.87 -8.21
CA GLU A 584 -25.99 49.76 -7.23
C GLU A 584 -25.80 48.40 -8.01
N PRO A 585 -25.82 47.18 -7.42
CA PRO A 585 -24.95 46.05 -7.80
C PRO A 585 -25.57 45.08 -8.81
N ILE A 586 -24.82 44.65 -9.83
CA ILE A 586 -25.14 43.42 -10.59
C ILE A 586 -23.85 42.70 -11.02
N SER A 587 -23.77 41.43 -10.63
CA SER A 587 -23.08 40.29 -11.24
C SER A 587 -22.56 40.51 -12.67
N ASN A 588 -21.26 40.25 -12.89
CA ASN A 588 -20.81 39.29 -13.93
C ASN A 588 -19.28 39.14 -13.93
N ASN A 589 -18.83 37.93 -13.59
CA ASN A 589 -17.47 37.44 -13.82
C ASN A 589 -17.17 37.40 -15.33
N LYS A 590 -16.27 38.26 -15.81
CA LYS A 590 -15.59 38.06 -17.10
C LYS A 590 -14.23 37.41 -16.86
N GLN A 591 -14.20 36.08 -16.97
CA GLN A 591 -12.97 35.30 -17.07
C GLN A 591 -12.15 35.74 -18.30
N ARG A 592 -10.88 36.11 -18.08
CA ARG A 592 -9.89 36.21 -19.16
C ARG A 592 -9.53 34.81 -19.63
N VAL A 593 -9.96 34.45 -20.84
CA VAL A 593 -9.66 33.17 -21.50
C VAL A 593 -8.21 33.14 -21.97
N LYS A 594 -7.39 32.22 -21.43
CA LYS A 594 -6.06 31.88 -21.98
C LYS A 594 -6.23 31.22 -23.36
N LYS A 595 -5.47 31.68 -24.36
CA LYS A 595 -5.44 31.10 -25.72
C LYS A 595 -4.85 29.68 -25.65
N ILE A 596 -5.67 28.67 -25.93
CA ILE A 596 -5.29 27.24 -25.92
C ILE A 596 -4.49 26.94 -27.20
N LYS A 597 -3.41 26.15 -27.09
CA LYS A 597 -2.46 25.90 -28.21
C LYS A 597 -2.89 24.76 -29.14
N HIS A 598 -3.78 23.87 -28.70
CA HIS A 598 -4.20 22.67 -29.43
C HIS A 598 -5.73 22.55 -29.53
N GLU A 599 -6.24 22.28 -30.73
CA GLU A 599 -7.67 22.19 -31.03
C GLU A 599 -8.18 20.75 -31.15
N SER A 600 -7.35 19.83 -31.63
CA SER A 600 -7.64 18.40 -31.74
C SER A 600 -6.39 17.56 -31.45
N PHE A 601 -6.52 16.23 -31.41
CA PHE A 601 -5.36 15.35 -31.34
C PHE A 601 -4.65 15.33 -32.70
N THR A 602 -3.36 14.97 -32.73
CA THR A 602 -2.61 14.79 -33.98
C THR A 602 -2.13 13.35 -34.03
N TYR A 603 -2.59 12.57 -34.99
CA TYR A 603 -2.15 11.18 -35.18
C TYR A 603 -0.68 11.12 -35.62
N VAL A 604 0.11 10.23 -35.02
CA VAL A 604 1.57 10.12 -35.22
C VAL A 604 1.93 9.21 -36.40
N GLY A 605 0.99 8.40 -36.91
CA GLY A 605 1.24 7.47 -38.01
C GLY A 605 1.60 8.16 -39.34
N LYS A 606 2.24 7.41 -40.23
CA LYS A 606 2.67 7.91 -41.55
C LYS A 606 1.45 8.32 -42.40
N PRO A 607 1.57 9.23 -43.38
CA PRO A 607 0.47 9.59 -44.27
C PRO A 607 -0.19 8.39 -44.97
N SER A 608 0.58 7.33 -45.26
CA SER A 608 0.12 6.06 -45.82
C SER A 608 -0.72 5.20 -44.85
N GLU A 609 -0.70 5.50 -43.55
CA GLU A 609 -1.38 4.76 -42.48
C GLU A 609 -2.68 5.47 -42.02
N ARG A 610 -3.10 6.54 -42.72
CA ARG A 610 -4.35 7.25 -42.41
C ARG A 610 -5.59 6.36 -42.55
N SER A 611 -5.51 5.28 -43.33
CA SER A 611 -6.55 4.25 -43.42
C SER A 611 -6.84 3.58 -42.06
N LYS A 612 -5.86 3.50 -41.15
CA LYS A 612 -6.04 2.93 -39.80
C LYS A 612 -7.02 3.74 -38.94
N LEU A 613 -7.19 5.04 -39.21
CA LEU A 613 -8.22 5.86 -38.55
C LEU A 613 -9.63 5.49 -39.01
N THR A 614 -9.78 5.06 -40.26
CA THR A 614 -11.04 4.48 -40.76
C THR A 614 -11.36 3.18 -40.02
N ASP A 615 -10.36 2.34 -39.79
CA ASP A 615 -10.52 1.08 -39.06
C ASP A 615 -10.85 1.31 -37.59
N LEU A 616 -10.18 2.27 -36.95
CA LEU A 616 -10.50 2.69 -35.58
C LEU A 616 -11.94 3.19 -35.45
N ARG A 617 -12.39 4.04 -36.39
CA ARG A 617 -13.77 4.53 -36.42
C ARG A 617 -14.76 3.37 -36.53
N ASN A 618 -14.53 2.45 -37.47
CA ASN A 618 -15.41 1.32 -37.69
C ASN A 618 -15.45 0.39 -36.48
N ALA A 619 -14.31 0.16 -35.83
CA ALA A 619 -14.22 -0.61 -34.60
C ALA A 619 -15.00 0.06 -33.46
N LEU A 620 -14.85 1.37 -33.24
CA LEU A 620 -15.60 2.12 -32.22
C LEU A 620 -17.12 2.11 -32.47
N ILE A 621 -17.56 2.21 -33.73
CA ILE A 621 -18.98 2.07 -34.10
C ILE A 621 -19.48 0.64 -33.82
N SER A 622 -18.72 -0.39 -34.21
CA SER A 622 -19.10 -1.80 -34.01
C SER A 622 -19.25 -2.18 -32.53
N LYS A 623 -18.49 -1.50 -31.66
CA LYS A 623 -18.53 -1.67 -30.20
C LYS A 623 -19.51 -0.72 -29.50
N ASN A 624 -20.29 0.05 -30.27
CA ASN A 624 -21.27 1.01 -29.75
C ASN A 624 -20.65 2.08 -28.82
N LEU A 625 -19.40 2.46 -29.07
CA LEU A 625 -18.67 3.48 -28.30
C LEU A 625 -18.82 4.90 -28.88
N ILE A 626 -19.15 5.02 -30.17
CA ILE A 626 -19.49 6.28 -30.84
C ILE A 626 -20.74 6.10 -31.71
N GLU A 627 -21.35 7.20 -32.17
CA GLU A 627 -22.60 7.18 -32.94
C GLU A 627 -22.44 6.54 -34.33
N LYS A 628 -23.44 5.76 -34.78
CA LYS A 628 -23.39 5.01 -36.04
C LYS A 628 -23.26 5.90 -37.29
N ASN A 629 -23.82 7.10 -37.25
CA ASN A 629 -23.81 8.10 -38.32
C ASN A 629 -22.57 9.00 -38.30
N THR A 630 -21.64 8.85 -37.34
CA THR A 630 -20.40 9.64 -37.24
C THR A 630 -19.69 9.65 -38.59
N LYS A 631 -19.55 10.80 -39.27
CA LYS A 631 -18.93 10.84 -40.60
C LYS A 631 -17.42 10.65 -40.50
N LEU A 632 -16.82 10.01 -41.50
CA LEU A 632 -15.36 9.79 -41.53
C LEU A 632 -14.58 11.11 -41.54
N LYS A 633 -15.11 12.15 -42.21
CA LYS A 633 -14.51 13.50 -42.24
C LYS A 633 -14.37 14.09 -40.84
N ASP A 634 -15.42 13.99 -40.04
CA ASP A 634 -15.49 14.58 -38.69
C ASP A 634 -14.59 13.79 -37.73
N PHE A 635 -14.60 12.45 -37.85
CA PHE A 635 -13.71 11.58 -37.08
C PHE A 635 -12.23 11.84 -37.39
N ASN A 636 -11.86 11.99 -38.66
CA ASN A 636 -10.48 12.33 -39.03
C ASN A 636 -10.05 13.71 -38.51
N LYS A 637 -10.99 14.65 -38.35
CA LYS A 637 -10.71 15.98 -37.83
C LYS A 637 -10.26 15.95 -36.36
N VAL A 638 -10.79 15.02 -35.55
CA VAL A 638 -10.34 14.76 -34.17
C VAL A 638 -8.85 14.41 -34.08
N PHE A 639 -8.26 13.89 -35.15
CA PHE A 639 -6.86 13.43 -35.21
C PHE A 639 -5.96 14.27 -36.13
N SER A 640 -6.45 15.43 -36.58
CA SER A 640 -5.77 16.27 -37.56
C SER A 640 -4.82 17.32 -36.98
N GLY A 641 -4.99 17.71 -35.72
CA GLY A 641 -4.36 18.89 -35.11
C GLY A 641 -5.10 20.21 -35.38
N ASP A 642 -6.10 20.22 -36.26
CA ASP A 642 -6.87 21.40 -36.65
C ASP A 642 -8.15 21.61 -35.79
N PHE A 643 -8.85 22.72 -36.05
CA PHE A 643 -10.16 23.05 -35.49
C PHE A 643 -11.24 22.00 -35.79
N ILE A 644 -12.07 21.68 -34.79
CA ILE A 644 -13.16 20.70 -34.88
C ILE A 644 -14.48 21.45 -35.09
N GLU A 645 -15.11 21.23 -36.25
CA GLU A 645 -16.45 21.75 -36.56
C GLU A 645 -17.53 20.95 -35.82
N GLU A 646 -17.46 19.62 -35.89
CA GLU A 646 -18.43 18.69 -35.31
C GLU A 646 -17.75 17.70 -34.34
N PRO A 647 -17.98 17.83 -33.02
CA PRO A 647 -17.47 16.87 -32.03
C PRO A 647 -18.13 15.49 -32.16
N ILE A 648 -17.41 14.45 -31.74
CA ILE A 648 -17.90 13.07 -31.81
C ILE A 648 -18.77 12.76 -30.59
N VAL A 649 -20.00 12.29 -30.83
CA VAL A 649 -20.88 11.81 -29.76
C VAL A 649 -20.32 10.50 -29.19
N TRP A 650 -19.89 10.54 -27.94
CA TRP A 650 -19.40 9.38 -27.20
C TRP A 650 -20.55 8.64 -26.54
N LYS A 651 -20.69 7.35 -26.85
CA LYS A 651 -21.75 6.48 -26.34
C LYS A 651 -21.34 5.61 -25.16
N GLY A 652 -20.04 5.42 -24.93
CA GLY A 652 -19.55 4.75 -23.72
C GLY A 652 -19.74 5.61 -22.47
N ASN A 653 -19.44 5.04 -21.30
CA ASN A 653 -19.40 5.81 -20.06
C ASN A 653 -18.17 6.75 -20.02
N ILE A 654 -18.19 7.72 -19.09
CA ILE A 654 -17.11 8.70 -18.94
C ILE A 654 -15.75 8.05 -18.63
N SER A 655 -15.75 6.94 -17.89
CA SER A 655 -14.54 6.21 -17.52
C SER A 655 -13.93 5.46 -18.72
N GLU A 656 -14.77 4.97 -19.63
CA GLU A 656 -14.36 4.39 -20.92
C GLU A 656 -13.72 5.44 -21.82
N LEU A 657 -14.28 6.66 -21.88
CA LEU A 657 -13.66 7.77 -22.61
C LEU A 657 -12.30 8.12 -21.98
N THR A 658 -12.24 8.27 -20.65
CA THR A 658 -10.99 8.53 -19.93
C THR A 658 -9.95 7.45 -20.21
N TYR A 659 -10.35 6.18 -20.28
CA TYR A 659 -9.47 5.07 -20.60
C TYR A 659 -8.96 5.14 -22.04
N LEU A 660 -9.84 5.37 -23.03
CA LEU A 660 -9.47 5.53 -24.44
C LEU A 660 -8.43 6.63 -24.62
N ILE A 661 -8.66 7.82 -24.04
CA ILE A 661 -7.73 8.95 -24.15
C ILE A 661 -6.38 8.65 -23.49
N LYS A 662 -6.38 8.02 -22.30
CA LYS A 662 -5.13 7.59 -21.64
C LYS A 662 -4.35 6.59 -22.49
N GLN A 663 -5.02 5.67 -23.15
CA GLN A 663 -4.37 4.69 -24.02
C GLN A 663 -3.79 5.34 -25.28
N LEU A 664 -4.59 6.14 -26.01
CA LEU A 664 -4.16 6.85 -27.21
C LEU A 664 -2.96 7.77 -26.96
N HIS A 665 -2.98 8.53 -25.85
CA HIS A 665 -2.02 9.60 -25.58
C HIS A 665 -0.86 9.20 -24.66
N ASN A 666 -1.12 8.50 -23.54
CA ASN A 666 -0.09 8.25 -22.52
C ASN A 666 0.62 6.91 -22.69
N LYS A 667 -0.11 5.84 -23.03
CA LYS A 667 0.43 4.47 -23.08
C LYS A 667 0.92 4.08 -24.48
N LEU A 668 0.01 4.04 -25.45
CA LEU A 668 0.29 3.57 -26.81
C LEU A 668 0.87 4.66 -27.71
N ARG A 669 0.71 5.94 -27.32
CA ARG A 669 1.27 7.12 -28.00
C ARG A 669 0.96 7.20 -29.50
N TYR A 670 -0.26 6.80 -29.89
CA TYR A 670 -0.76 6.93 -31.26
C TYR A 670 -1.04 8.38 -31.67
N VAL A 671 -1.11 9.30 -30.70
CA VAL A 671 -1.24 10.75 -30.93
C VAL A 671 -0.08 11.51 -30.31
N VAL A 672 0.21 12.70 -30.85
CA VAL A 672 1.27 13.59 -30.37
C VAL A 672 1.09 13.85 -28.87
N TYR A 673 2.20 13.82 -28.13
CA TYR A 673 2.17 14.01 -26.69
C TYR A 673 1.94 15.48 -26.31
N LEU A 674 0.74 15.78 -25.83
CA LEU A 674 0.20 17.07 -25.38
C LEU A 674 0.38 17.33 -23.87
N LYS A 675 1.25 16.58 -23.17
CA LYS A 675 1.47 16.72 -21.71
C LYS A 675 0.13 16.66 -20.94
N GLN A 676 -0.27 17.73 -20.25
CA GLN A 676 -1.50 17.81 -19.44
C GLN A 676 -2.71 18.40 -20.19
N GLU A 677 -2.56 18.75 -21.46
CA GLU A 677 -3.61 19.38 -22.28
C GLU A 677 -4.49 18.36 -23.01
N HIS A 678 -4.16 17.07 -22.98
CA HIS A 678 -4.97 16.02 -23.61
C HIS A 678 -6.42 15.98 -23.12
N TRP A 679 -6.70 16.38 -21.87
CA TRP A 679 -8.07 16.53 -21.36
C TRP A 679 -8.79 17.75 -21.93
N VAL A 680 -8.07 18.85 -22.16
CA VAL A 680 -8.62 20.07 -22.79
C VAL A 680 -8.97 19.79 -24.25
N VAL A 681 -8.14 18.98 -24.92
CA VAL A 681 -8.41 18.51 -26.28
C VAL A 681 -9.54 17.49 -26.31
N ALA A 682 -9.59 16.53 -25.38
CA ALA A 682 -10.65 15.53 -25.31
C ALA A 682 -12.05 16.14 -25.20
N VAL A 683 -12.24 17.20 -24.39
CA VAL A 683 -13.55 17.87 -24.25
C VAL A 683 -13.96 18.69 -25.48
N LYS A 684 -13.02 19.00 -26.39
CA LYS A 684 -13.31 19.59 -27.71
C LYS A 684 -13.68 18.50 -28.72
N CYS A 685 -13.01 17.36 -28.64
CA CYS A 685 -13.19 16.24 -29.57
C CYS A 685 -14.46 15.42 -29.33
N PHE A 686 -14.92 15.33 -28.08
CA PHE A 686 -16.01 14.43 -27.69
C PHE A 686 -17.08 15.14 -26.87
N ILE A 687 -18.35 14.77 -27.12
CA ILE A 687 -19.53 15.22 -26.37
C ILE A 687 -20.34 14.02 -25.86
N GLN A 688 -21.19 14.26 -24.89
CA GLN A 688 -22.08 13.26 -24.29
C GLN A 688 -23.24 12.90 -25.24
N GLN A 689 -23.93 11.78 -24.97
CA GLN A 689 -25.11 11.37 -25.76
C GLN A 689 -26.24 12.41 -25.77
N ASN A 690 -26.35 13.24 -24.72
CA ASN A 690 -27.33 14.32 -24.61
C ASN A 690 -26.88 15.62 -25.31
N GLY A 691 -25.74 15.63 -26.00
CA GLY A 691 -25.17 16.79 -26.68
C GLY A 691 -24.35 17.73 -25.78
N GLU A 692 -24.25 17.47 -24.47
CA GLU A 692 -23.48 18.31 -23.56
C GLU A 692 -21.97 18.05 -23.65
N ARG A 693 -21.18 19.09 -23.40
CA ARG A 693 -19.72 18.97 -23.32
C ARG A 693 -19.29 18.32 -22.00
N TYR A 694 -18.20 17.55 -22.05
CA TYR A 694 -17.58 17.02 -20.85
C TYR A 694 -16.85 18.12 -20.07
N GLU A 695 -16.89 18.02 -18.74
CA GLU A 695 -16.04 18.83 -17.88
C GLU A 695 -14.65 18.20 -17.71
N ARG A 696 -13.61 19.02 -17.89
CA ARG A 696 -12.21 18.58 -17.76
C ARG A 696 -11.93 17.90 -16.42
N ALA A 697 -12.45 18.46 -15.32
CA ALA A 697 -12.23 17.94 -13.98
C ALA A 697 -12.82 16.52 -13.82
N ARG A 698 -14.00 16.28 -14.41
CA ARG A 698 -14.67 14.98 -14.38
C ARG A 698 -13.92 13.91 -15.16
N LEU A 699 -13.35 14.21 -16.32
CA LEU A 699 -12.55 13.24 -17.09
C LEU A 699 -11.24 12.85 -16.36
N ARG A 700 -10.58 13.81 -15.68
CA ARG A 700 -9.33 13.57 -14.94
C ARG A 700 -9.51 12.66 -13.73
N GLY A 701 -10.65 12.75 -13.06
CA GLY A 701 -10.93 12.07 -11.78
C GLY A 701 -11.45 10.64 -11.87
N GLN A 702 -11.66 10.07 -13.07
CA GLN A 702 -12.26 8.73 -13.19
C GLN A 702 -11.32 7.61 -12.75
N LYS A 703 -11.87 6.66 -11.97
CA LYS A 703 -11.21 5.43 -11.49
C LYS A 703 -11.09 4.39 -12.63
N LYS A 704 -10.18 3.41 -12.45
CA LYS A 704 -9.98 2.29 -13.39
C LYS A 704 -11.25 1.44 -13.44
N ILE A 705 -11.70 1.08 -14.64
CA ILE A 705 -12.92 0.29 -14.88
C ILE A 705 -12.64 -1.22 -14.94
N ALA A 706 -13.66 -2.02 -14.65
CA ALA A 706 -13.60 -3.49 -14.58
C ALA A 706 -13.53 -4.18 -15.95
N SER A 707 -13.89 -3.51 -17.06
CA SER A 707 -13.79 -4.08 -18.41
C SER A 707 -13.33 -3.03 -19.42
N THR A 708 -12.20 -3.30 -20.09
CA THR A 708 -11.59 -2.43 -21.11
C THR A 708 -11.50 -3.10 -22.48
N LYS A 709 -11.94 -4.37 -22.57
CA LYS A 709 -11.73 -5.27 -23.72
C LYS A 709 -12.20 -4.67 -25.04
N ASN A 710 -13.32 -3.96 -25.06
CA ASN A 710 -13.86 -3.36 -26.28
C ASN A 710 -13.01 -2.18 -26.79
N ILE A 711 -12.41 -1.41 -25.88
CA ILE A 711 -11.53 -0.29 -26.22
C ILE A 711 -10.16 -0.82 -26.68
N ASP A 712 -9.62 -1.82 -25.98
CA ASP A 712 -8.34 -2.42 -26.34
C ASP A 712 -8.42 -3.10 -27.73
N LEU A 713 -9.52 -3.79 -28.04
CA LEU A 713 -9.78 -4.34 -29.37
C LEU A 713 -9.89 -3.25 -30.44
N ALA A 714 -10.53 -2.11 -30.14
CA ALA A 714 -10.63 -1.00 -31.07
C ALA A 714 -9.26 -0.33 -31.31
N LEU A 715 -8.43 -0.21 -30.28
CA LEU A 715 -7.09 0.39 -30.40
C LEU A 715 -6.08 -0.50 -31.12
N ASN A 716 -6.30 -1.82 -31.11
CA ASN A 716 -5.46 -2.75 -31.88
C ASN A 716 -5.52 -2.50 -33.39
N THR A 717 -6.54 -1.82 -33.92
CA THR A 717 -6.58 -1.44 -35.35
C THR A 717 -5.55 -0.37 -35.72
N LEU A 718 -4.89 0.25 -34.72
CA LEU A 718 -3.83 1.24 -34.91
C LEU A 718 -2.41 0.64 -34.81
N LYS A 719 -2.28 -0.63 -34.41
CA LYS A 719 -1.02 -1.40 -34.52
C LYS A 719 -0.65 -1.52 -36.00
#